data_AF-A0A6P8DQG9-F1
#
_entry.id   AF-A0A6P8DQG9-F1
#
_cell.length_a   1.000
_cell.length_b   1.000
_cell.length_c   1.000
_cell.angle_alpha   90.00
_cell.angle_beta   90.00
_cell.angle_gamma   90.00
#
_symmetry.space_group_name_H-M   'P 1'
#
loop_
_entity.id
_entity.type
_entity.pdbx_description
1 polymer ?
#
loop_
_entity_poly.entity_id
_entity_poly.type
_entity_poly.pdbx_seq_one_letter_code
_entity_poly.pdbx_strand_id
1 'polypeptide(L)'
;MLRSPLDHSFLRMTASLQFPCHEHPLIPRELSVNCTVHCNRCAHPILGSTRCCLECELFFHEWCTEWPLQIQHPSHPQHSLTLITDNCFSSNYCCHECCFSASAEDLVSTLPPLDEQAEERETINHFAHEHPLTSFSVTTPNNIRCGACKKEISGRVYGCRSCMLLLHESCAQLPQEILQHPFHSKHHLTLLADSQKQFKCNACGLPHEFAYHCDECRFNLDVLCAVSTLSLQDQHNEDSVMIDHFSHPHQLKSFSIEEDSNHITCKACELNLSGEIYGCLNCIFFLHKSCTELHQDLVHALHPNHFLILREKFGQSDGKFRCSCCSETSTGFVYNCEMCDFNLDIECALETLSILEAGAMEELQHFAHDHLLSLCYRKDYNGPNCNACKQPVHGLCYCCLSCESFVLHQSYCHTATELKHPFHPQHPLTPLPRPLEKRYFYCSACNRKSMGFTFYCAECDFYLDIRCANAKPTLRHQLHEHDLAYFERATSLHCNACGNSCNTDLYRCAPCNFNLHYDCLPLPPIIQHDFYHPYHPLTLCEKYVDERLDEQYCDACEETRNPDHGVYFCEPCCFAAHIACVIPVAEPEGRKAIENTKLNILDKEIASLKAEIERRAIKLERLLRESADKDSRFKDQFEEGSVHETSKTEIETEETKLTELKKLDEEIASLDAPIKQLKENIEAMKQNLEALENKQLGLMRKRGSMTS
;
A
#
# COMPACT_ATOMS: atom_id res chain seq x y z
N MET A 1 20.81 67.65 35.33
CA MET A 1 19.40 67.82 34.93
C MET A 1 19.04 66.60 34.09
N LEU A 2 18.44 65.58 34.70
CA LEU A 2 16.99 65.35 34.93
C LEU A 2 16.30 64.64 33.74
N ARG A 3 15.87 63.38 34.02
CA ARG A 3 14.83 62.53 33.38
C ARG A 3 15.17 61.97 31.98
N SER A 4 14.90 60.72 31.59
CA SER A 4 14.22 59.53 32.16
C SER A 4 14.52 58.33 31.22
N PRO A 5 14.34 57.05 31.64
CA PRO A 5 14.78 55.87 30.90
C PRO A 5 13.66 55.26 30.04
N LEU A 6 14.02 54.59 28.94
CA LEU A 6 13.33 53.45 28.29
C LEU A 6 14.03 53.18 26.93
N ASP A 7 14.80 52.09 26.85
CA ASP A 7 14.63 51.05 25.82
C ASP A 7 15.72 49.97 25.99
N HIS A 8 15.31 48.76 26.38
CA HIS A 8 16.14 47.56 26.23
C HIS A 8 15.32 46.54 25.46
N SER A 9 15.57 46.52 24.15
CA SER A 9 15.08 45.55 23.22
C SER A 9 16.14 44.47 22.96
N PHE A 10 15.65 43.25 22.75
CA PHE A 10 16.30 42.07 22.19
C PHE A 10 17.50 41.45 22.93
N LEU A 11 17.20 40.36 23.66
CA LEU A 11 17.92 39.08 23.66
C LEU A 11 17.05 38.06 24.41
N ARG A 12 16.17 37.32 23.70
CA ARG A 12 15.49 36.14 24.28
C ARG A 12 16.44 34.97 24.16
N MET A 13 17.11 34.64 25.27
CA MET A 13 17.82 33.36 25.44
C MET A 13 16.81 32.21 25.46
N THR A 14 17.21 31.13 24.81
CA THR A 14 16.61 29.80 24.77
C THR A 14 16.22 29.29 26.15
N ALA A 15 14.92 29.14 26.43
CA ALA A 15 14.44 28.49 27.64
C ALA A 15 14.28 26.98 27.39
N SER A 16 15.08 26.18 28.08
CA SER A 16 14.92 24.73 28.19
C SER A 16 13.55 24.42 28.82
N LEU A 17 12.67 23.75 28.09
CA LEU A 17 11.42 23.21 28.65
C LEU A 17 11.73 21.92 29.41
N GLN A 18 11.54 21.93 30.72
CA GLN A 18 11.56 20.73 31.55
C GLN A 18 10.29 19.92 31.23
N PHE A 19 10.44 18.78 30.55
CA PHE A 19 9.33 17.89 30.24
C PHE A 19 9.00 17.04 31.48
N PRO A 20 7.75 17.00 31.98
CA PRO A 20 7.42 16.38 33.28
C PRO A 20 7.78 14.89 33.41
N CYS A 21 7.95 14.22 32.28
CA CYS A 21 8.11 12.76 32.20
C CYS A 21 9.53 12.35 31.81
N HIS A 22 10.44 13.33 31.63
CA HIS A 22 11.80 13.08 31.15
C HIS A 22 12.79 14.07 31.77
N GLU A 23 13.81 13.55 32.44
CA GLU A 23 14.75 14.37 33.22
C GLU A 23 15.68 15.22 32.34
N HIS A 24 15.98 14.77 31.12
CA HIS A 24 16.85 15.51 30.21
C HIS A 24 16.09 16.62 29.46
N PRO A 25 16.72 17.77 29.21
CA PRO A 25 16.10 18.86 28.47
C PRO A 25 15.78 18.41 27.04
N LEU A 26 14.55 18.69 26.60
CA LEU A 26 14.17 18.49 25.20
C LEU A 26 14.63 19.68 24.37
N ILE A 27 15.25 19.38 23.22
CA ILE A 27 15.75 20.39 22.28
C ILE A 27 14.77 20.43 21.09
N PRO A 28 14.30 21.62 20.68
CA PRO A 28 13.53 21.74 19.46
C PRO A 28 14.42 21.38 18.26
N ARG A 29 13.88 20.57 17.37
CA ARG A 29 14.55 20.13 16.15
C ARG A 29 13.53 20.09 15.03
N GLU A 30 13.91 20.56 13.86
CA GLU A 30 13.12 20.32 12.66
C GLU A 30 13.50 18.94 12.13
N LEU A 31 12.53 18.03 12.10
CA LEU A 31 12.66 16.79 11.34
C LEU A 31 12.39 17.11 9.88
N SER A 32 13.27 16.64 9.01
CA SER A 32 12.99 16.58 7.58
C SER A 32 11.66 15.83 7.38
N VAL A 33 10.85 16.27 6.42
CA VAL A 33 9.51 15.72 6.10
C VAL A 33 9.55 14.20 5.86
N ASN A 34 10.73 13.67 5.52
CA ASN A 34 10.95 12.26 5.19
C ASN A 34 11.45 11.42 6.38
N CYS A 35 11.58 12.00 7.59
CA CYS A 35 12.02 11.29 8.79
C CYS A 35 10.83 10.73 9.57
N THR A 36 10.53 9.43 9.42
CA THR A 36 9.44 8.74 10.14
C THR A 36 9.84 8.39 11.56
N VAL A 37 9.93 9.40 12.40
CA VAL A 37 10.06 9.21 13.84
C VAL A 37 8.68 9.26 14.46
N HIS A 38 8.33 8.21 15.18
CA HIS A 38 7.08 8.17 15.92
C HIS A 38 7.28 8.92 17.22
N CYS A 39 6.32 9.75 17.57
CA CYS A 39 6.28 10.37 18.87
C CYS A 39 6.22 9.26 19.91
N ASN A 40 7.21 9.22 20.81
CA ASN A 40 7.26 8.22 21.86
C ASN A 40 6.02 8.27 22.77
N ARG A 41 5.32 9.41 22.80
CA ARG A 41 4.12 9.63 23.62
C ARG A 41 2.82 9.17 22.98
N CYS A 42 2.53 9.59 21.74
CA CYS A 42 1.25 9.30 21.08
C CYS A 42 1.35 8.22 20.00
N ALA A 43 2.54 7.69 19.75
CA ALA A 43 2.85 6.72 18.71
C ALA A 43 2.49 7.16 17.28
N HIS A 44 2.02 8.39 17.05
CA HIS A 44 1.81 8.93 15.71
C HIS A 44 3.13 9.44 15.10
N PRO A 45 3.28 9.39 13.78
CA PRO A 45 4.45 9.94 13.09
C PRO A 45 4.57 11.45 13.32
N ILE A 46 5.79 11.92 13.56
CA ILE A 46 6.12 13.35 13.67
C ILE A 46 6.53 13.87 12.30
N LEU A 47 5.85 14.93 11.84
CA LEU A 47 6.15 15.64 10.61
C LEU A 47 6.60 17.06 10.95
N GLY A 48 7.83 17.43 10.58
CA GLY A 48 8.39 18.76 10.85
C GLY A 48 8.89 18.95 12.28
N SER A 49 8.40 19.96 12.99
CA SER A 49 8.92 20.37 14.29
C SER A 49 8.72 19.30 15.37
N THR A 50 9.83 18.89 16.00
CA THR A 50 9.87 17.93 17.10
C THR A 50 10.62 18.51 18.29
N ARG A 51 10.36 17.96 19.48
CA ARG A 51 11.23 18.11 20.64
C ARG A 51 11.87 16.76 20.94
N CYS A 52 13.19 16.68 20.86
CA CYS A 52 13.92 15.44 21.09
C CYS A 52 14.87 15.52 22.29
N CYS A 53 15.07 14.39 22.97
CA CYS A 53 16.17 14.19 23.89
C CYS A 53 17.30 13.45 23.18
N LEU A 54 18.49 14.06 23.11
CA LEU A 54 19.67 13.42 22.51
C LEU A 54 20.32 12.36 23.39
N GLU A 55 20.09 12.41 24.71
CA GLU A 55 20.68 11.46 25.66
C GLU A 55 19.90 10.14 25.74
N CYS A 56 18.58 10.19 25.51
CA CYS A 56 17.70 9.02 25.55
C CYS A 56 17.09 8.64 24.20
N GLU A 57 17.44 9.36 23.13
CA GLU A 57 16.93 9.13 21.78
C GLU A 57 15.39 9.12 21.69
N LEU A 58 14.73 9.97 22.50
CA LEU A 58 13.27 10.12 22.52
C LEU A 58 12.84 11.32 21.70
N PHE A 59 11.72 11.19 21.00
CA PHE A 59 11.15 12.21 20.13
C PHE A 59 9.68 12.43 20.47
N PHE A 60 9.28 13.69 20.48
CA PHE A 60 7.93 14.12 20.83
C PHE A 60 7.44 15.15 19.82
N HIS A 61 6.16 15.13 19.44
CA HIS A 61 5.58 16.30 18.78
C HIS A 61 5.66 17.51 19.71
N GLU A 62 5.77 18.73 19.16
CA GLU A 62 5.68 19.95 19.95
C GLU A 62 4.40 19.98 20.79
N TRP A 63 3.26 19.67 20.19
CA TRP A 63 1.97 19.60 20.89
C TRP A 63 1.94 18.51 21.98
N CYS A 64 2.59 17.35 21.77
CA CYS A 64 2.71 16.29 22.78
C CYS A 64 3.55 16.71 23.99
N THR A 65 4.42 17.71 23.84
CA THR A 65 5.19 18.25 24.97
C THR A 65 4.45 19.33 25.76
N GLU A 66 3.35 19.86 25.21
CA GLU A 66 2.62 21.01 25.75
C GLU A 66 1.27 20.64 26.38
N TRP A 67 1.00 19.34 26.56
CA TRP A 67 -0.22 18.88 27.23
C TRP A 67 -0.32 19.41 28.66
N PRO A 68 -1.48 20.00 29.04
CA PRO A 68 -1.65 20.52 30.39
C PRO A 68 -1.55 19.41 31.44
N LEU A 69 -0.84 19.64 32.55
CA LEU A 69 -0.74 18.63 33.63
C LEU A 69 -2.10 18.28 34.25
N GLN A 70 -3.04 19.24 34.23
CA GLN A 70 -4.40 19.07 34.68
C GLN A 70 -5.36 19.69 33.67
N ILE A 71 -6.44 18.99 33.36
CA ILE A 71 -7.52 19.48 32.50
C ILE A 71 -8.87 19.34 33.19
N GLN A 72 -9.80 20.23 32.86
CA GLN A 72 -11.23 19.99 33.05
C GLN A 72 -11.83 19.69 31.70
N HIS A 73 -12.32 18.47 31.52
CA HIS A 73 -12.87 18.03 30.25
C HIS A 73 -14.41 17.94 30.32
N PRO A 74 -15.15 18.37 29.29
CA PRO A 74 -16.61 18.32 29.30
C PRO A 74 -17.24 16.93 29.49
N SER A 75 -16.51 15.85 29.15
CA SER A 75 -16.93 14.46 29.41
C SER A 75 -16.79 14.03 30.87
N HIS A 76 -16.02 14.78 31.66
CA HIS A 76 -15.81 14.53 33.07
C HIS A 76 -15.77 15.85 33.86
N PRO A 77 -16.91 16.57 33.96
CA PRO A 77 -16.94 17.94 34.47
C PRO A 77 -16.83 18.02 36.00
N GLN A 78 -17.07 16.92 36.72
CA GLN A 78 -17.16 16.91 38.18
C GLN A 78 -15.79 16.99 38.86
N HIS A 79 -14.75 16.44 38.25
CA HIS A 79 -13.40 16.47 38.80
C HIS A 79 -12.35 16.74 37.73
N SER A 80 -11.30 17.45 38.11
CA SER A 80 -10.14 17.67 37.26
C SER A 80 -9.43 16.35 36.99
N LEU A 81 -9.02 16.15 35.74
CA LEU A 81 -8.21 15.01 35.34
C LEU A 81 -6.74 15.39 35.39
N THR A 82 -5.91 14.51 35.94
CA THR A 82 -4.47 14.70 36.03
C THR A 82 -3.76 13.79 35.04
N LEU A 83 -2.81 14.35 34.30
CA LEU A 83 -2.00 13.61 33.35
C LEU A 83 -1.07 12.66 34.11
N ILE A 84 -1.26 11.36 33.91
CA ILE A 84 -0.37 10.30 34.42
C ILE A 84 0.44 9.78 33.24
N THR A 85 1.76 9.75 33.42
CA THR A 85 2.71 9.29 32.42
C THR A 85 3.59 8.21 33.01
N ASP A 86 3.33 6.97 32.61
CA ASP A 86 4.21 5.86 32.95
C ASP A 86 5.22 5.69 31.81
N ASN A 87 6.50 5.95 32.09
CA ASN A 87 7.64 5.61 31.24
C ASN A 87 7.66 6.16 29.80
N CYS A 88 7.10 7.35 29.54
CA CYS A 88 7.11 8.01 28.21
C CYS A 88 6.31 7.32 27.08
N PHE A 89 5.76 6.10 27.26
CA PHE A 89 5.11 5.31 26.19
C PHE A 89 3.57 5.32 26.21
N SER A 90 2.96 5.72 27.33
CA SER A 90 1.51 5.84 27.43
C SER A 90 1.17 7.00 28.35
N SER A 91 0.21 7.83 27.94
CA SER A 91 -0.21 9.00 28.69
C SER A 91 -1.73 9.05 28.75
N ASN A 92 -2.25 8.99 29.97
CA ASN A 92 -3.68 9.02 30.23
C ASN A 92 -4.01 10.18 31.17
N TYR A 93 -5.18 10.79 30.99
CA TYR A 93 -5.74 11.67 32.00
C TYR A 93 -6.60 10.85 32.94
N CYS A 94 -6.22 10.87 34.23
CA CYS A 94 -6.87 10.08 35.26
C CYS A 94 -7.53 10.98 36.30
N CYS A 95 -8.72 10.59 36.74
CA CYS A 95 -9.35 11.13 37.93
C CYS A 95 -8.99 10.29 39.13
N HIS A 96 -8.34 10.89 40.13
CA HIS A 96 -7.99 10.23 41.38
C HIS A 96 -9.20 9.98 42.29
N GLU A 97 -10.32 10.69 42.07
CA GLU A 97 -11.51 10.61 42.92
C GLU A 97 -12.49 9.52 42.49
N CYS A 98 -12.64 9.29 41.18
CA CYS A 98 -13.62 8.32 40.64
C CYS A 98 -13.01 7.23 39.76
N CYS A 99 -11.68 7.14 39.68
CA CYS A 99 -10.94 6.18 38.85
C CYS A 99 -11.24 6.24 37.35
N PHE A 100 -11.81 7.35 36.85
CA PHE A 100 -11.93 7.60 35.41
C PHE A 100 -10.53 7.70 34.78
N SER A 101 -10.33 7.07 33.61
CA SER A 101 -9.10 7.16 32.83
C SER A 101 -9.44 7.14 31.34
N ALA A 102 -8.83 8.02 30.57
CA ALA A 102 -8.97 8.06 29.12
C ALA A 102 -7.67 8.53 28.44
N SER A 103 -7.52 8.18 27.16
CA SER A 103 -6.39 8.59 26.32
C SER A 103 -6.21 10.10 26.39
N ALA A 104 -4.97 10.52 26.58
CA ALA A 104 -4.65 11.94 26.60
C ALA A 104 -4.72 12.57 25.21
N GLU A 105 -4.41 11.83 24.15
CA GLU A 105 -4.62 12.30 22.77
C GLU A 105 -6.08 12.66 22.54
N ASP A 106 -6.99 11.72 22.80
CA ASP A 106 -8.42 11.88 22.52
C ASP A 106 -9.03 13.07 23.29
N LEU A 107 -8.72 13.18 24.59
CA LEU A 107 -9.26 14.27 25.41
C LEU A 107 -8.70 15.63 25.02
N VAL A 108 -7.42 15.73 24.69
CA VAL A 108 -6.79 17.00 24.27
C VAL A 108 -7.33 17.45 22.92
N SER A 109 -7.48 16.53 21.97
CA SER A 109 -8.07 16.79 20.65
C SER A 109 -9.51 17.29 20.71
N THR A 110 -10.24 17.01 21.79
CA THR A 110 -11.61 17.45 21.99
C THR A 110 -11.78 18.57 23.02
N LEU A 111 -10.68 19.17 23.53
CA LEU A 111 -10.80 20.30 24.46
C LEU A 111 -11.46 21.52 23.80
N PRO A 112 -12.24 22.30 24.55
CA PRO A 112 -12.70 23.60 24.07
C PRO A 112 -11.50 24.53 23.83
N PRO A 113 -11.49 25.32 22.73
CA PRO A 113 -10.41 26.27 22.45
C PRO A 113 -10.32 27.33 23.55
N LEU A 114 -9.10 27.80 23.83
CA LEU A 114 -8.78 28.68 24.96
C LEU A 114 -9.29 30.12 24.80
N ASP A 115 -9.56 30.57 23.57
CA ASP A 115 -10.05 31.92 23.27
C ASP A 115 -11.53 31.93 22.85
N GLU A 116 -12.38 32.61 23.61
CA GLU A 116 -13.83 32.79 23.35
C GLU A 116 -14.15 33.79 22.22
N GLN A 117 -13.37 33.81 21.14
CA GLN A 117 -13.77 34.56 19.93
C GLN A 117 -14.46 33.60 18.96
N ALA A 118 -15.79 33.69 18.96
CA ALA A 118 -16.71 32.89 18.19
C ALA A 118 -16.36 32.89 16.69
N GLU A 119 -15.75 31.81 16.21
CA GLU A 119 -16.23 31.22 14.96
C GLU A 119 -17.71 30.86 15.18
N GLU A 120 -18.56 31.10 14.17
CA GLU A 120 -19.97 30.72 14.21
C GLU A 120 -20.08 29.20 14.42
N ARG A 121 -20.20 28.77 15.68
CA ARG A 121 -20.39 27.38 16.04
C ARG A 121 -21.81 26.99 15.67
N GLU A 122 -21.96 26.44 14.48
CA GLU A 122 -23.18 25.78 14.09
C GLU A 122 -23.46 24.63 15.06
N THR A 123 -24.69 24.58 15.54
CA THR A 123 -25.16 23.54 16.45
C THR A 123 -26.34 22.83 15.80
N ILE A 124 -26.32 21.51 15.80
CA ILE A 124 -27.36 20.68 15.23
C ILE A 124 -27.98 19.78 16.30
N ASN A 125 -29.29 19.54 16.20
CA ASN A 125 -29.96 18.50 16.97
C ASN A 125 -29.96 17.23 16.13
N HIS A 126 -29.03 16.32 16.41
CA HIS A 126 -28.84 15.11 15.62
C HIS A 126 -29.68 13.96 16.21
N PHE A 127 -30.45 13.24 15.38
CA PHE A 127 -31.39 12.20 15.84
C PHE A 127 -30.74 11.08 16.68
N ALA A 128 -29.46 10.78 16.42
CA ALA A 128 -28.70 9.74 17.13
C ALA A 128 -28.25 10.14 18.54
N HIS A 129 -28.43 11.39 18.95
CA HIS A 129 -27.88 11.88 20.20
C HIS A 129 -28.77 12.93 20.88
N GLU A 130 -29.03 12.75 22.17
CA GLU A 130 -29.93 13.64 22.91
C GLU A 130 -29.36 15.06 23.08
N HIS A 131 -28.04 15.19 23.21
CA HIS A 131 -27.40 16.50 23.32
C HIS A 131 -27.15 17.12 21.94
N PRO A 132 -27.33 18.44 21.79
CA PRO A 132 -26.97 19.13 20.56
C PRO A 132 -25.48 18.93 20.23
N LEU A 133 -25.18 18.63 18.97
CA LEU A 133 -23.82 18.49 18.48
C LEU A 133 -23.33 19.86 18.02
N THR A 134 -22.16 20.28 18.49
CA THR A 134 -21.53 21.54 18.08
C THR A 134 -20.47 21.28 17.02
N SER A 135 -20.35 22.17 16.05
CA SER A 135 -19.25 22.16 15.10
C SER A 135 -17.94 22.64 15.73
N PHE A 136 -16.84 21.94 15.43
CA PHE A 136 -15.47 22.34 15.75
C PHE A 136 -14.48 21.59 14.86
N SER A 137 -13.20 22.02 14.86
CA SER A 137 -12.14 21.37 14.09
C SER A 137 -11.26 20.49 14.99
N VAL A 138 -10.98 19.28 14.54
CA VAL A 138 -10.00 18.35 15.11
C VAL A 138 -8.81 18.28 14.17
N THR A 139 -7.73 18.98 14.51
CA THR A 139 -6.53 19.07 13.67
C THR A 139 -5.37 18.25 14.22
N THR A 140 -5.47 17.77 15.45
CA THR A 140 -4.44 16.96 16.10
C THR A 140 -4.70 15.47 15.89
N PRO A 141 -3.65 14.65 15.73
CA PRO A 141 -3.77 13.19 15.68
C PRO A 141 -4.48 12.64 16.92
N ASN A 142 -5.40 11.70 16.70
CA ASN A 142 -6.24 11.10 17.73
C ASN A 142 -6.69 9.72 17.26
N ASN A 143 -7.26 8.91 18.17
CA ASN A 143 -7.79 7.59 17.84
C ASN A 143 -9.33 7.57 17.81
N ILE A 144 -9.96 8.75 17.76
CA ILE A 144 -11.41 8.87 17.79
C ILE A 144 -11.95 8.48 16.42
N ARG A 145 -12.84 7.50 16.42
CA ARG A 145 -13.56 7.05 15.21
C ARG A 145 -14.92 7.72 15.14
N CYS A 146 -15.31 8.10 13.94
CA CYS A 146 -16.63 8.64 13.66
C CYS A 146 -17.72 7.65 14.10
N GLY A 147 -18.69 8.12 14.87
CA GLY A 147 -19.79 7.30 15.39
C GLY A 147 -20.53 6.54 14.28
N ALA A 148 -20.70 7.17 13.12
CA ALA A 148 -21.42 6.65 11.97
C ALA A 148 -20.58 5.74 11.07
N CYS A 149 -19.50 6.27 10.45
CA CYS A 149 -18.72 5.53 9.45
C CYS A 149 -17.52 4.77 10.03
N LYS A 150 -17.21 4.94 11.32
CA LYS A 150 -16.07 4.30 12.01
C LYS A 150 -14.68 4.61 11.43
N LYS A 151 -14.55 5.52 10.45
CA LYS A 151 -13.26 6.09 10.01
C LYS A 151 -12.73 7.10 11.04
N GLU A 152 -11.42 7.31 11.06
CA GLU A 152 -10.78 8.27 11.96
C GLU A 152 -11.28 9.71 11.73
N ILE A 153 -11.39 10.46 12.82
CA ILE A 153 -11.88 11.83 12.81
C ILE A 153 -10.72 12.81 12.56
N SER A 154 -10.89 13.65 11.55
CA SER A 154 -9.98 14.74 11.21
C SER A 154 -10.74 15.90 10.57
N GLY A 155 -10.24 17.12 10.72
CA GLY A 155 -10.82 18.32 10.13
C GLY A 155 -12.08 18.79 10.86
N ARG A 156 -13.03 19.35 10.13
CA ARG A 156 -14.29 19.88 10.68
C ARG A 156 -15.25 18.73 11.03
N VAL A 157 -15.81 18.77 12.24
CA VAL A 157 -16.67 17.72 12.80
C VAL A 157 -17.89 18.33 13.50
N TYR A 158 -18.96 17.55 13.64
CA TYR A 158 -20.00 17.80 14.63
C TYR A 158 -19.89 16.79 15.75
N GLY A 159 -19.89 17.25 17.00
CA GLY A 159 -19.82 16.32 18.12
C GLY A 159 -20.29 16.89 19.45
N CYS A 160 -20.57 15.99 20.37
CA CYS A 160 -20.82 16.30 21.78
C CYS A 160 -19.59 15.93 22.59
N ARG A 161 -18.85 16.94 23.09
CA ARG A 161 -17.66 16.74 23.93
C ARG A 161 -17.97 16.08 25.28
N SER A 162 -19.21 16.22 25.77
CA SER A 162 -19.63 15.58 27.01
C SER A 162 -19.87 14.08 26.85
N CYS A 163 -20.38 13.65 25.70
CA CYS A 163 -20.64 12.24 25.44
C CYS A 163 -19.57 11.56 24.57
N MET A 164 -18.60 12.33 24.07
CA MET A 164 -17.56 11.87 23.15
C MET A 164 -18.12 11.23 21.85
N LEU A 165 -19.32 11.61 21.45
CA LEU A 165 -19.87 11.24 20.13
C LEU A 165 -19.43 12.29 19.10
N LEU A 166 -18.55 11.89 18.20
CA LEU A 166 -18.07 12.73 17.09
C LEU A 166 -18.47 12.12 15.75
N LEU A 167 -18.91 12.96 14.83
CA LEU A 167 -19.28 12.61 13.47
C LEU A 167 -18.52 13.51 12.50
N HIS A 168 -18.08 12.94 11.36
CA HIS A 168 -17.67 13.78 10.22
C HIS A 168 -18.82 14.69 9.81
N GLU A 169 -18.51 15.86 9.26
CA GLU A 169 -19.50 16.79 8.72
C GLU A 169 -20.45 16.10 7.74
N SER A 170 -19.92 15.33 6.79
CA SER A 170 -20.70 14.53 5.84
C SER A 170 -21.59 13.49 6.53
N CYS A 171 -21.12 12.85 7.60
CA CYS A 171 -21.89 11.85 8.35
C CYS A 171 -23.01 12.47 9.17
N ALA A 172 -22.79 13.65 9.76
CA ALA A 172 -23.79 14.38 10.53
C ALA A 172 -24.92 14.96 9.66
N GLN A 173 -24.64 15.18 8.38
CA GLN A 173 -25.57 15.74 7.40
C GLN A 173 -26.25 14.69 6.52
N LEU A 174 -26.06 13.39 6.80
CA LEU A 174 -26.70 12.32 6.05
C LEU A 174 -28.23 12.41 6.12
N PRO A 175 -28.95 12.11 5.03
CA PRO A 175 -30.40 12.10 5.05
C PRO A 175 -30.91 11.02 5.99
N GLN A 176 -31.82 11.37 6.90
CA GLN A 176 -32.40 10.40 7.83
C GLN A 176 -33.25 9.35 7.13
N GLU A 177 -33.83 9.67 5.96
CA GLU A 177 -34.62 8.74 5.16
C GLU A 177 -34.09 8.69 3.72
N ILE A 178 -33.90 7.47 3.21
CA ILE A 178 -33.67 7.21 1.80
C ILE A 178 -34.96 6.63 1.24
N LEU A 179 -35.65 7.40 0.39
CA LEU A 179 -36.96 7.01 -0.16
C LEU A 179 -36.83 5.85 -1.16
N GLN A 180 -35.77 5.82 -1.95
CA GLN A 180 -35.51 4.73 -2.89
C GLN A 180 -34.03 4.41 -2.86
N HIS A 181 -33.70 3.21 -2.38
CA HIS A 181 -32.34 2.71 -2.39
C HIS A 181 -32.17 1.65 -3.49
N PRO A 182 -31.05 1.61 -4.24
CA PRO A 182 -30.81 0.62 -5.30
C PRO A 182 -31.06 -0.83 -4.88
N PHE A 183 -30.66 -1.15 -3.65
CA PHE A 183 -30.80 -2.51 -3.08
C PHE A 183 -32.14 -2.77 -2.41
N HIS A 184 -32.92 -1.71 -2.23
CA HIS A 184 -34.16 -1.77 -1.48
C HIS A 184 -35.12 -0.67 -1.97
N SER A 185 -35.54 -0.78 -3.23
CA SER A 185 -36.33 0.25 -3.90
C SER A 185 -37.81 0.24 -3.52
N LYS A 186 -38.28 -0.84 -2.89
CA LYS A 186 -39.71 -1.05 -2.56
C LYS A 186 -40.16 -0.39 -1.26
N HIS A 187 -39.26 -0.21 -0.30
CA HIS A 187 -39.57 0.52 0.93
C HIS A 187 -38.43 1.45 1.30
N HIS A 188 -38.76 2.49 2.07
CA HIS A 188 -37.80 3.49 2.48
C HIS A 188 -36.85 2.91 3.54
N LEU A 189 -35.62 3.42 3.57
CA LEU A 189 -34.66 3.10 4.61
C LEU A 189 -34.52 4.29 5.56
N THR A 190 -34.65 4.04 6.86
CA THR A 190 -34.48 5.05 7.90
C THR A 190 -33.14 4.85 8.58
N LEU A 191 -32.32 5.89 8.65
CA LEU A 191 -31.07 5.87 9.39
C LEU A 191 -31.38 5.80 10.89
N LEU A 192 -30.95 4.69 11.51
CA LEU A 192 -31.06 4.47 12.94
C LEU A 192 -29.67 4.46 13.56
N ALA A 193 -29.60 4.87 14.81
CA ALA A 193 -28.42 4.81 15.63
C ALA A 193 -28.80 4.29 17.02
N ASP A 194 -28.21 3.17 17.43
CA ASP A 194 -28.46 2.57 18.74
C ASP A 194 -27.14 2.04 19.31
N SER A 195 -26.72 2.58 20.46
CA SER A 195 -25.49 2.16 21.14
C SER A 195 -25.64 0.80 21.86
N GLN A 196 -26.87 0.32 22.07
CA GLN A 196 -27.16 -0.97 22.70
C GLN A 196 -27.48 -2.07 21.69
N LYS A 197 -27.73 -1.71 20.42
CA LYS A 197 -28.12 -2.64 19.36
C LYS A 197 -27.24 -2.49 18.13
N GLN A 198 -26.60 -3.59 17.73
CA GLN A 198 -25.85 -3.64 16.48
C GLN A 198 -26.72 -4.15 15.34
N PHE A 199 -26.67 -3.44 14.22
CA PHE A 199 -27.31 -3.79 12.96
C PHE A 199 -26.29 -4.51 12.08
N LYS A 200 -26.57 -5.77 11.74
CA LYS A 200 -25.74 -6.50 10.77
C LYS A 200 -26.04 -5.98 9.37
N CYS A 201 -25.06 -5.37 8.72
CA CYS A 201 -25.19 -4.86 7.36
C CYS A 201 -25.34 -6.02 6.35
N ASN A 202 -26.29 -5.89 5.43
CA ASN A 202 -26.54 -6.88 4.39
C ASN A 202 -25.49 -6.89 3.28
N ALA A 203 -24.74 -5.80 3.08
CA ALA A 203 -23.70 -5.69 2.07
C ALA A 203 -22.35 -6.25 2.56
N CYS A 204 -21.77 -5.64 3.61
CA CYS A 204 -20.47 -6.04 4.15
C CYS A 204 -20.54 -7.19 5.17
N GLY A 205 -21.72 -7.48 5.72
CA GLY A 205 -21.90 -8.54 6.73
C GLY A 205 -21.47 -8.17 8.15
N LEU A 206 -20.88 -6.99 8.35
CA LEU A 206 -20.37 -6.54 9.65
C LEU A 206 -21.48 -5.90 10.51
N PRO A 207 -21.35 -5.94 11.84
CA PRO A 207 -22.25 -5.25 12.76
C PRO A 207 -21.89 -3.76 12.91
N HIS A 208 -22.89 -2.88 12.84
CA HIS A 208 -22.73 -1.43 12.98
C HIS A 208 -23.79 -0.83 13.92
N GLU A 209 -23.44 0.23 14.64
CA GLU A 209 -24.37 0.97 15.51
C GLU A 209 -25.24 1.95 14.72
N PHE A 210 -24.71 2.48 13.61
CA PHE A 210 -25.43 3.32 12.65
C PHE A 210 -25.74 2.50 11.41
N ALA A 211 -27.02 2.41 11.05
CA ALA A 211 -27.45 1.73 9.84
C ALA A 211 -28.77 2.26 9.30
N TYR A 212 -28.87 2.31 7.98
CA TYR A 212 -30.12 2.47 7.25
C TYR A 212 -30.93 1.19 7.37
N HIS A 213 -32.07 1.27 8.05
CA HIS A 213 -32.94 0.15 8.40
C HIS A 213 -34.28 0.22 7.67
N CYS A 214 -34.76 -0.93 7.19
CA CYS A 214 -36.16 -1.13 6.85
C CYS A 214 -36.83 -2.03 7.91
N ASP A 215 -37.83 -1.51 8.62
CA ASP A 215 -38.60 -2.28 9.60
C ASP A 215 -39.37 -3.45 8.96
N GLU A 216 -39.93 -3.24 7.76
CA GLU A 216 -40.76 -4.24 7.07
C GLU A 216 -39.95 -5.46 6.63
N CYS A 217 -38.78 -5.22 6.01
CA CYS A 217 -37.94 -6.27 5.45
C CYS A 217 -36.81 -6.73 6.38
N ARG A 218 -36.60 -6.04 7.51
CA ARG A 218 -35.43 -6.19 8.39
C ARG A 218 -34.10 -6.07 7.63
N PHE A 219 -34.08 -5.21 6.62
CA PHE A 219 -32.94 -4.96 5.77
C PHE A 219 -32.09 -3.83 6.37
N ASN A 220 -30.78 -4.02 6.49
CA ASN A 220 -29.85 -3.04 7.07
C ASN A 220 -28.69 -2.78 6.11
N LEU A 221 -28.32 -1.51 5.95
CA LEU A 221 -27.05 -1.11 5.35
C LEU A 221 -26.33 -0.19 6.31
N ASP A 222 -25.05 -0.44 6.54
CA ASP A 222 -24.23 0.56 7.22
C ASP A 222 -24.10 1.82 6.36
N VAL A 223 -23.74 2.92 7.01
CA VAL A 223 -23.65 4.25 6.38
C VAL A 223 -22.76 4.24 5.15
N LEU A 224 -21.61 3.57 5.20
CA LEU A 224 -20.67 3.57 4.10
C LEU A 224 -21.17 2.70 2.95
N CYS A 225 -21.68 1.51 3.23
CA CYS A 225 -22.31 0.68 2.20
C CYS A 225 -23.52 1.38 1.55
N ALA A 226 -24.33 2.12 2.30
CA ALA A 226 -25.43 2.89 1.73
C ALA A 226 -24.92 3.97 0.76
N VAL A 227 -23.92 4.76 1.18
CA VAL A 227 -23.34 5.82 0.33
C VAL A 227 -22.65 5.24 -0.91
N SER A 228 -21.78 4.24 -0.75
CA SER A 228 -21.06 3.63 -1.89
C SER A 228 -22.00 3.03 -2.94
N THR A 229 -23.19 2.58 -2.52
CA THR A 229 -24.12 1.87 -3.40
C THR A 229 -25.13 2.80 -4.07
N LEU A 230 -25.44 3.94 -3.45
CA LEU A 230 -26.14 5.03 -4.12
C LEU A 230 -25.35 5.55 -5.32
N SER A 231 -24.03 5.69 -5.19
CA SER A 231 -23.15 6.11 -6.30
C SER A 231 -23.20 5.16 -7.50
N LEU A 232 -23.53 3.87 -7.31
CA LEU A 232 -23.69 2.90 -8.40
C LEU A 232 -24.95 3.14 -9.24
N GLN A 233 -25.95 3.85 -8.69
CA GLN A 233 -27.19 4.17 -9.40
C GLN A 233 -26.96 5.24 -10.47
N ASP A 234 -26.08 6.22 -10.21
CA ASP A 234 -25.81 7.31 -11.13
C ASP A 234 -24.98 6.86 -12.36
N GLN A 235 -24.39 5.67 -12.33
CA GLN A 235 -23.64 5.05 -13.43
C GLN A 235 -24.54 4.29 -14.44
N HIS A 236 -25.81 4.67 -14.58
CA HIS A 236 -26.75 4.09 -15.54
C HIS A 236 -26.36 4.41 -17.00
N ASN A 237 -25.32 3.75 -17.52
CA ASN A 237 -25.05 3.65 -18.96
C ASN A 237 -25.95 2.60 -19.60
N GLU A 238 -26.61 2.94 -20.71
CA GLU A 238 -27.37 1.99 -21.54
C GLU A 238 -26.45 0.92 -22.20
N ASP A 239 -25.13 1.16 -22.24
CA ASP A 239 -24.10 0.27 -22.77
C ASP A 239 -23.49 -0.71 -21.73
N SER A 240 -24.08 -0.84 -20.54
CA SER A 240 -23.51 -1.71 -19.50
C SER A 240 -23.55 -3.19 -19.90
N VAL A 241 -22.40 -3.87 -19.82
CA VAL A 241 -22.26 -5.29 -20.15
C VAL A 241 -22.99 -6.12 -19.09
N MET A 242 -23.90 -6.98 -19.55
CA MET A 242 -24.61 -7.94 -18.70
C MET A 242 -24.01 -9.32 -18.94
N ILE A 243 -23.72 -10.05 -17.87
CA ILE A 243 -23.23 -11.43 -17.95
C ILE A 243 -24.14 -12.38 -17.18
N ASP A 244 -24.33 -13.58 -17.72
CA ASP A 244 -24.89 -14.71 -16.97
C ASP A 244 -23.73 -15.39 -16.23
N HIS A 245 -23.82 -15.48 -14.90
CA HIS A 245 -22.77 -16.08 -14.07
C HIS A 245 -23.30 -17.28 -13.29
N PHE A 246 -22.56 -18.39 -13.26
CA PHE A 246 -23.04 -19.66 -12.71
C PHE A 246 -23.44 -19.60 -11.23
N SER A 247 -22.83 -18.71 -10.45
CA SER A 247 -23.07 -18.56 -9.01
C SER A 247 -24.23 -17.61 -8.68
N HIS A 248 -24.87 -16.99 -9.66
CA HIS A 248 -25.98 -16.08 -9.40
C HIS A 248 -27.07 -16.18 -10.48
N PRO A 249 -28.36 -16.40 -10.10
CA PRO A 249 -29.42 -16.63 -11.09
C PRO A 249 -29.83 -15.38 -11.89
N HIS A 250 -29.48 -14.17 -11.42
CA HIS A 250 -29.72 -12.94 -12.15
C HIS A 250 -28.49 -12.53 -12.96
N GLN A 251 -28.73 -11.86 -14.08
CA GLN A 251 -27.66 -11.24 -14.86
C GLN A 251 -26.92 -10.19 -14.02
N LEU A 252 -25.60 -10.28 -14.04
CA LEU A 252 -24.72 -9.33 -13.36
C LEU A 252 -24.40 -8.19 -14.32
N LYS A 253 -24.55 -6.96 -13.83
CA LYS A 253 -24.24 -5.72 -14.55
C LYS A 253 -22.83 -5.24 -14.21
N SER A 254 -22.10 -4.70 -15.18
CA SER A 254 -20.81 -4.07 -14.95
C SER A 254 -20.93 -2.70 -14.26
N PHE A 255 -20.07 -2.43 -13.27
CA PHE A 255 -19.92 -1.13 -12.59
C PHE A 255 -18.43 -0.81 -12.45
N SER A 256 -18.11 0.48 -12.24
CA SER A 256 -16.73 0.91 -11.93
C SER A 256 -16.71 1.60 -10.58
N ILE A 257 -15.79 1.22 -9.70
CA ILE A 257 -15.67 1.84 -8.39
C ILE A 257 -14.26 2.35 -8.10
N GLU A 258 -14.19 3.55 -7.55
CA GLU A 258 -12.97 4.21 -7.10
C GLU A 258 -12.40 3.54 -5.84
N GLU A 259 -11.08 3.39 -5.80
CA GLU A 259 -10.32 2.59 -4.82
C GLU A 259 -10.53 3.02 -3.37
N ASP A 260 -10.80 4.31 -3.11
CA ASP A 260 -10.88 4.89 -1.76
C ASP A 260 -12.23 4.65 -1.03
N SER A 261 -13.21 4.05 -1.72
CA SER A 261 -14.63 4.17 -1.34
C SER A 261 -15.35 2.87 -0.98
N ASN A 262 -14.70 1.71 -0.93
CA ASN A 262 -15.43 0.43 -0.88
C ASN A 262 -15.28 -0.40 0.39
N HIS A 263 -16.36 -0.34 1.18
CA HIS A 263 -16.64 -1.26 2.28
C HIS A 263 -17.40 -2.52 1.83
N ILE A 264 -17.59 -2.68 0.51
CA ILE A 264 -18.27 -3.82 -0.10
C ILE A 264 -17.21 -4.84 -0.53
N THR A 265 -17.43 -6.10 -0.16
CA THR A 265 -16.53 -7.20 -0.49
C THR A 265 -17.05 -8.04 -1.64
N CYS A 266 -16.13 -8.60 -2.40
CA CYS A 266 -16.40 -9.59 -3.43
C CYS A 266 -16.93 -10.88 -2.82
N LYS A 267 -18.04 -11.42 -3.34
CA LYS A 267 -18.61 -12.69 -2.85
C LYS A 267 -17.76 -13.92 -3.16
N ALA A 268 -16.82 -13.81 -4.09
CA ALA A 268 -15.94 -14.91 -4.47
C ALA A 268 -14.66 -14.92 -3.63
N CYS A 269 -13.85 -13.85 -3.66
CA CYS A 269 -12.55 -13.80 -2.98
C CYS A 269 -12.57 -13.11 -1.61
N GLU A 270 -13.70 -12.52 -1.20
CA GLU A 270 -13.89 -11.83 0.08
C GLU A 270 -13.08 -10.53 0.27
N LEU A 271 -12.29 -10.12 -0.73
CA LEU A 271 -11.54 -8.87 -0.72
C LEU A 271 -12.44 -7.67 -1.06
N ASN A 272 -12.03 -6.48 -0.63
CA ASN A 272 -12.71 -5.23 -0.97
C ASN A 272 -12.74 -5.03 -2.50
N LEU A 273 -13.84 -4.52 -2.99
CA LEU A 273 -14.03 -4.26 -4.42
C LEU A 273 -13.25 -3.02 -4.85
N SER A 274 -12.63 -3.09 -6.02
CA SER A 274 -11.96 -1.97 -6.67
C SER A 274 -12.03 -2.12 -8.19
N GLY A 275 -11.99 -1.00 -8.91
CA GLY A 275 -11.99 -0.98 -10.38
C GLY A 275 -13.29 -1.48 -11.00
N GLU A 276 -13.17 -2.20 -12.11
CA GLU A 276 -14.31 -2.81 -12.82
C GLU A 276 -14.84 -4.05 -12.08
N ILE A 277 -16.13 -4.02 -11.74
CA ILE A 277 -16.82 -5.10 -11.03
C ILE A 277 -18.09 -5.51 -11.76
N TYR A 278 -18.59 -6.70 -11.44
CA TYR A 278 -19.91 -7.16 -11.89
C TYR A 278 -20.80 -7.43 -10.69
N GLY A 279 -22.05 -7.01 -10.75
CA GLY A 279 -22.98 -7.32 -9.68
C GLY A 279 -24.46 -7.21 -9.99
N CYS A 280 -25.26 -7.72 -9.06
CA CYS A 280 -26.70 -7.63 -9.06
C CYS A 280 -27.15 -6.73 -7.89
N LEU A 281 -27.66 -5.55 -8.20
CA LEU A 281 -28.15 -4.60 -7.19
C LEU A 281 -29.35 -5.19 -6.41
N ASN A 282 -30.19 -6.01 -7.05
CA ASN A 282 -31.35 -6.62 -6.40
C ASN A 282 -30.97 -7.64 -5.31
N CYS A 283 -29.80 -8.27 -5.45
CA CYS A 283 -29.34 -9.33 -4.55
C CYS A 283 -28.11 -8.96 -3.73
N ILE A 284 -27.51 -7.79 -3.97
CA ILE A 284 -26.27 -7.34 -3.31
C ILE A 284 -25.16 -8.38 -3.52
N PHE A 285 -25.06 -8.82 -4.76
CA PHE A 285 -24.12 -9.84 -5.18
C PHE A 285 -23.10 -9.19 -6.08
N PHE A 286 -21.85 -9.08 -5.64
CA PHE A 286 -20.80 -8.39 -6.36
C PHE A 286 -19.54 -9.25 -6.46
N LEU A 287 -18.90 -9.18 -7.61
CA LEU A 287 -17.68 -9.90 -7.96
C LEU A 287 -16.69 -8.95 -8.63
N HIS A 288 -15.40 -9.11 -8.35
CA HIS A 288 -14.36 -8.53 -9.21
C HIS A 288 -14.50 -9.11 -10.63
N LYS A 289 -14.11 -8.34 -11.65
CA LYS A 289 -14.01 -8.83 -13.03
C LYS A 289 -13.17 -10.11 -13.12
N SER A 290 -12.01 -10.13 -12.47
CA SER A 290 -11.16 -11.33 -12.40
C SER A 290 -11.87 -12.54 -11.76
N CYS A 291 -12.73 -12.30 -10.76
CA CYS A 291 -13.52 -13.36 -10.13
C CYS A 291 -14.65 -13.89 -11.01
N THR A 292 -15.11 -13.14 -12.01
CA THR A 292 -16.10 -13.61 -12.99
C THR A 292 -15.50 -14.47 -14.10
N GLU A 293 -14.19 -14.36 -14.31
CA GLU A 293 -13.45 -15.05 -15.36
C GLU A 293 -12.82 -16.37 -14.87
N LEU A 294 -13.10 -16.76 -13.62
CA LEU A 294 -12.60 -17.99 -13.03
C LEU A 294 -13.16 -19.23 -13.74
N HIS A 295 -12.27 -20.18 -14.05
CA HIS A 295 -12.65 -21.47 -14.61
C HIS A 295 -13.39 -22.34 -13.58
N GLN A 296 -14.43 -23.06 -14.02
CA GLN A 296 -15.21 -23.91 -13.12
C GLN A 296 -14.48 -25.18 -12.71
N ASP A 297 -13.52 -25.63 -13.53
CA ASP A 297 -12.68 -26.78 -13.29
C ASP A 297 -11.21 -26.39 -13.29
N LEU A 298 -10.46 -26.94 -12.33
CA LEU A 298 -9.05 -26.66 -12.14
C LEU A 298 -8.31 -27.95 -11.77
N VAL A 299 -7.26 -28.27 -12.51
CA VAL A 299 -6.25 -29.23 -12.03
C VAL A 299 -5.18 -28.42 -11.31
N HIS A 300 -5.10 -28.60 -9.99
CA HIS A 300 -4.16 -27.86 -9.18
C HIS A 300 -2.93 -28.72 -8.85
N ALA A 301 -1.75 -28.12 -8.88
CA ALA A 301 -0.48 -28.77 -8.54
C ALA A 301 -0.46 -29.51 -7.19
N LEU A 302 -1.01 -28.87 -6.15
CA LEU A 302 -1.13 -29.49 -4.82
C LEU A 302 -2.13 -30.65 -4.76
N HIS A 303 -2.90 -30.84 -5.82
CA HIS A 303 -3.89 -31.89 -5.94
C HIS A 303 -3.98 -32.36 -7.42
N PRO A 304 -2.91 -32.97 -7.97
CA PRO A 304 -2.78 -33.17 -9.42
C PRO A 304 -3.64 -34.33 -9.95
N ASN A 305 -4.08 -35.22 -9.06
CA ASN A 305 -4.77 -36.46 -9.42
C ASN A 305 -6.28 -36.30 -9.64
N HIS A 306 -6.89 -35.20 -9.16
CA HIS A 306 -8.33 -34.95 -9.35
C HIS A 306 -8.57 -33.50 -9.75
N PHE A 307 -9.66 -33.27 -10.49
CA PHE A 307 -10.17 -31.94 -10.78
C PHE A 307 -10.80 -31.34 -9.51
N LEU A 308 -10.52 -30.06 -9.29
CA LEU A 308 -11.23 -29.22 -8.33
C LEU A 308 -12.33 -28.48 -9.07
N ILE A 309 -13.52 -28.46 -8.49
CA ILE A 309 -14.70 -27.80 -9.04
C ILE A 309 -14.99 -26.56 -8.21
N LEU A 310 -15.09 -25.41 -8.88
CA LEU A 310 -15.45 -24.13 -8.26
C LEU A 310 -16.92 -24.13 -7.84
N ARG A 311 -17.18 -23.81 -6.57
CA ARG A 311 -18.52 -23.77 -5.97
C ARG A 311 -18.72 -22.51 -5.15
N GLU A 312 -19.93 -21.95 -5.24
CA GLU A 312 -20.36 -20.81 -4.42
C GLU A 312 -20.58 -21.21 -2.95
N LYS A 313 -20.99 -22.45 -2.69
CA LYS A 313 -21.39 -22.91 -1.35
C LYS A 313 -20.77 -24.26 -1.00
N PHE A 314 -20.16 -24.32 0.18
CA PHE A 314 -19.70 -25.58 0.76
C PHE A 314 -20.86 -26.33 1.44
N GLY A 315 -20.87 -27.67 1.32
CA GLY A 315 -22.02 -28.55 1.57
C GLY A 315 -22.57 -28.67 3.00
N GLN A 316 -22.45 -27.66 3.88
CA GLN A 316 -23.06 -27.62 5.22
C GLN A 316 -23.65 -26.23 5.56
N SER A 317 -24.56 -26.21 6.55
CA SER A 317 -25.48 -25.12 6.90
C SER A 317 -24.85 -23.77 7.32
N ASP A 318 -23.53 -23.66 7.46
CA ASP A 318 -22.83 -22.40 7.81
C ASP A 318 -21.99 -21.83 6.65
N GLY A 319 -21.94 -22.49 5.48
CA GLY A 319 -21.26 -21.98 4.27
C GLY A 319 -19.73 -21.81 4.36
N LYS A 320 -19.12 -22.22 5.47
CA LYS A 320 -17.68 -22.13 5.72
C LYS A 320 -16.93 -23.37 5.26
N PHE A 321 -15.71 -23.19 4.79
CA PHE A 321 -14.77 -24.28 4.51
C PHE A 321 -13.38 -23.92 5.02
N ARG A 322 -12.57 -24.94 5.34
CA ARG A 322 -11.15 -24.77 5.63
C ARG A 322 -10.35 -24.98 4.35
N CYS A 323 -9.52 -24.03 3.99
CA CYS A 323 -8.61 -24.14 2.85
C CYS A 323 -7.44 -25.08 3.19
N SER A 324 -7.18 -26.07 2.34
CA SER A 324 -6.11 -27.06 2.47
C SER A 324 -4.72 -26.46 2.24
N CYS A 325 -4.62 -25.30 1.60
CA CYS A 325 -3.36 -24.59 1.35
C CYS A 325 -2.97 -23.68 2.52
N CYS A 326 -3.80 -22.69 2.85
CA CYS A 326 -3.49 -21.72 3.91
C CYS A 326 -3.91 -22.17 5.30
N SER A 327 -4.75 -23.21 5.42
CA SER A 327 -5.39 -23.69 6.67
C SER A 327 -6.44 -22.73 7.28
N GLU A 328 -6.73 -21.61 6.63
CA GLU A 328 -7.73 -20.64 7.08
C GLU A 328 -9.16 -21.05 6.73
N THR A 329 -10.11 -20.48 7.47
CA THR A 329 -11.55 -20.68 7.22
C THR A 329 -12.08 -19.53 6.37
N SER A 330 -12.70 -19.85 5.23
CA SER A 330 -13.30 -18.86 4.31
C SER A 330 -14.80 -19.15 4.10
N THR A 331 -15.55 -18.12 3.72
CA THR A 331 -16.97 -18.18 3.32
C THR A 331 -17.20 -17.86 1.84
N GLY A 332 -16.13 -17.60 1.08
CA GLY A 332 -16.16 -17.25 -0.34
C GLY A 332 -16.37 -18.48 -1.24
N PHE A 333 -16.04 -18.37 -2.52
CA PHE A 333 -16.09 -19.55 -3.39
C PHE A 333 -14.92 -20.49 -3.08
N VAL A 334 -15.14 -21.76 -3.36
CA VAL A 334 -14.20 -22.84 -3.07
C VAL A 334 -13.97 -23.69 -4.30
N TYR A 335 -12.71 -23.97 -4.60
CA TYR A 335 -12.31 -25.08 -5.46
C TYR A 335 -12.28 -26.35 -4.62
N ASN A 336 -13.30 -27.19 -4.77
CA ASN A 336 -13.48 -28.41 -3.99
C ASN A 336 -13.24 -29.66 -4.84
N CYS A 337 -12.53 -30.64 -4.28
CA CYS A 337 -12.47 -31.99 -4.84
C CYS A 337 -13.70 -32.79 -4.39
N GLU A 338 -14.40 -33.45 -5.31
CA GLU A 338 -15.52 -34.33 -4.95
C GLU A 338 -15.07 -35.68 -4.36
N MET A 339 -13.82 -36.06 -4.60
CA MET A 339 -13.27 -37.38 -4.24
C MET A 339 -12.44 -37.35 -2.95
N CYS A 340 -11.95 -36.17 -2.55
CA CYS A 340 -11.06 -35.97 -1.42
C CYS A 340 -11.54 -34.78 -0.58
N ASP A 341 -11.17 -34.74 0.70
CA ASP A 341 -11.38 -33.55 1.55
C ASP A 341 -10.29 -32.49 1.25
N PHE A 342 -10.27 -32.02 0.00
CA PHE A 342 -9.36 -31.00 -0.49
C PHE A 342 -10.15 -29.79 -0.98
N ASN A 343 -9.90 -28.64 -0.35
CA ASN A 343 -10.62 -27.40 -0.57
C ASN A 343 -9.62 -26.27 -0.72
N LEU A 344 -9.79 -25.43 -1.73
CA LEU A 344 -8.87 -24.33 -1.99
C LEU A 344 -9.67 -23.04 -2.14
N ASP A 345 -9.32 -22.02 -1.35
CA ASP A 345 -9.87 -20.68 -1.56
C ASP A 345 -9.28 -20.04 -2.84
N ILE A 346 -10.00 -19.08 -3.42
CA ILE A 346 -9.65 -18.50 -4.73
C ILE A 346 -8.26 -17.88 -4.73
N GLU A 347 -7.91 -17.12 -3.70
CA GLU A 347 -6.62 -16.44 -3.62
C GLU A 347 -5.49 -17.46 -3.55
N CYS A 348 -5.61 -18.49 -2.71
CA CYS A 348 -4.63 -19.56 -2.65
C CYS A 348 -4.51 -20.31 -3.99
N ALA A 349 -5.61 -20.49 -4.72
CA ALA A 349 -5.58 -21.10 -6.04
C ALA A 349 -4.82 -20.23 -7.04
N LEU A 350 -5.16 -18.94 -7.15
CA LEU A 350 -4.56 -18.03 -8.12
C LEU A 350 -3.08 -17.75 -7.83
N GLU A 351 -2.72 -17.50 -6.58
CA GLU A 351 -1.34 -17.19 -6.19
C GLU A 351 -0.41 -18.39 -6.42
N THR A 352 -0.88 -19.59 -6.06
CA THR A 352 -0.10 -20.82 -6.27
C THR A 352 0.01 -21.17 -7.75
N LEU A 353 -1.02 -20.97 -8.56
CA LEU A 353 -0.95 -21.20 -10.02
C LEU A 353 0.00 -20.23 -10.71
N SER A 354 -0.09 -18.93 -10.41
CA SER A 354 0.71 -17.88 -11.06
C SER A 354 2.21 -18.15 -10.90
N ILE A 355 2.64 -18.58 -9.71
CA ILE A 355 4.06 -18.85 -9.45
C ILE A 355 4.53 -20.19 -10.07
N LEU A 356 3.64 -21.16 -10.23
CA LEU A 356 3.95 -22.41 -10.92
C LEU A 356 4.05 -22.22 -12.43
N GLU A 357 3.20 -21.37 -13.02
CA GLU A 357 3.33 -20.94 -14.41
C GLU A 357 4.66 -20.20 -14.64
N ALA A 358 5.17 -19.49 -13.64
CA ALA A 358 6.51 -18.89 -13.65
C ALA A 358 7.66 -19.92 -13.45
N GLY A 359 7.35 -21.22 -13.36
CA GLY A 359 8.33 -22.31 -13.32
C GLY A 359 8.79 -22.76 -11.93
N ALA A 360 8.06 -22.40 -10.86
CA ALA A 360 8.37 -22.87 -9.51
C ALA A 360 8.06 -24.37 -9.32
N MET A 361 8.71 -25.00 -8.34
CA MET A 361 8.46 -26.41 -7.99
C MET A 361 7.27 -26.53 -7.02
N GLU A 362 6.39 -27.50 -7.27
CA GLU A 362 5.24 -27.80 -6.41
C GLU A 362 5.67 -28.38 -5.06
N GLU A 363 6.66 -29.27 -5.10
CA GLU A 363 7.24 -29.94 -3.95
C GLU A 363 8.76 -29.80 -3.95
N LEU A 364 9.33 -29.59 -2.76
CA LEU A 364 10.75 -29.41 -2.56
C LEU A 364 11.27 -30.34 -1.46
N GLN A 365 12.29 -31.12 -1.79
CA GLN A 365 13.11 -31.78 -0.77
C GLN A 365 14.14 -30.81 -0.24
N HIS A 366 14.10 -30.52 1.06
CA HIS A 366 14.96 -29.52 1.68
C HIS A 366 15.93 -30.15 2.69
N PHE A 367 17.21 -29.78 2.66
CA PHE A 367 18.24 -30.42 3.52
C PHE A 367 17.95 -30.32 5.04
N ALA A 368 17.19 -29.30 5.46
CA ALA A 368 16.83 -29.04 6.85
C ALA A 368 15.59 -29.81 7.34
N HIS A 369 14.89 -30.55 6.47
CA HIS A 369 13.67 -31.26 6.83
C HIS A 369 13.47 -32.54 5.99
N ASP A 370 13.11 -33.63 6.65
CA ASP A 370 13.07 -34.95 6.01
C ASP A 370 11.86 -35.16 5.08
N HIS A 371 10.75 -34.47 5.31
CA HIS A 371 9.57 -34.54 4.46
C HIS A 371 9.65 -33.55 3.29
N LEU A 372 8.97 -33.88 2.18
CA LEU A 372 8.75 -32.95 1.08
C LEU A 372 7.95 -31.74 1.59
N LEU A 373 8.43 -30.56 1.21
CA LEU A 373 7.74 -29.30 1.48
C LEU A 373 6.88 -28.98 0.27
N SER A 374 5.61 -28.68 0.51
CA SER A 374 4.68 -28.25 -0.52
C SER A 374 4.66 -26.72 -0.60
N LEU A 375 4.43 -26.19 -1.80
CA LEU A 375 4.19 -24.76 -1.99
C LEU A 375 2.84 -24.36 -1.39
N CYS A 376 2.83 -23.31 -0.58
CA CYS A 376 1.67 -22.87 0.18
C CYS A 376 1.58 -21.33 0.15
N TYR A 377 0.37 -20.78 0.25
CA TYR A 377 0.13 -19.35 0.41
C TYR A 377 -0.43 -19.07 1.81
N ARG A 378 0.14 -18.11 2.55
CA ARG A 378 -0.21 -17.78 3.94
C ARG A 378 -0.72 -16.34 4.05
N LYS A 379 -1.89 -16.16 4.66
CA LYS A 379 -2.55 -14.84 4.84
C LYS A 379 -2.44 -14.26 6.26
N ASP A 380 -2.08 -15.06 7.26
CA ASP A 380 -2.09 -14.67 8.67
C ASP A 380 -0.71 -14.28 9.21
N TYR A 381 -0.66 -13.19 9.99
CA TYR A 381 0.51 -12.73 10.73
C TYR A 381 0.80 -13.57 11.99
N ASN A 382 -0.18 -14.32 12.51
CA ASN A 382 -0.03 -15.18 13.69
C ASN A 382 0.40 -16.62 13.37
N GLY A 383 0.74 -16.90 12.12
CA GLY A 383 1.25 -18.20 11.68
C GLY A 383 2.64 -18.56 12.24
N PRO A 384 3.10 -19.81 12.04
CA PRO A 384 4.43 -20.23 12.49
C PRO A 384 5.54 -19.42 11.79
N ASN A 385 6.48 -18.92 12.59
CA ASN A 385 7.64 -18.21 12.05
C ASN A 385 8.51 -19.12 11.18
N CYS A 386 9.09 -18.54 10.14
CA CYS A 386 10.03 -19.19 9.24
C CYS A 386 11.14 -19.90 10.01
N ASN A 387 11.35 -21.19 9.74
CA ASN A 387 12.36 -21.97 10.43
C ASN A 387 13.79 -21.45 10.16
N ALA A 388 13.99 -20.80 9.00
CA ALA A 388 15.25 -20.20 8.57
C ALA A 388 15.53 -18.84 9.23
N CYS A 389 14.65 -17.84 9.09
CA CYS A 389 14.92 -16.46 9.54
C CYS A 389 14.26 -16.09 10.89
N LYS A 390 13.35 -16.93 11.40
CA LYS A 390 12.58 -16.73 12.64
C LYS A 390 11.62 -15.54 12.63
N GLN A 391 11.30 -15.00 11.46
CA GLN A 391 10.26 -13.98 11.27
C GLN A 391 8.94 -14.62 10.80
N PRO A 392 7.79 -13.95 11.01
CA PRO A 392 6.51 -14.37 10.44
C PRO A 392 6.60 -14.57 8.92
N VAL A 393 5.81 -15.53 8.41
CA VAL A 393 5.74 -15.83 6.97
C VAL A 393 4.38 -15.38 6.46
N HIS A 394 4.41 -14.48 5.47
CA HIS A 394 3.23 -14.00 4.76
C HIS A 394 3.45 -14.22 3.25
N GLY A 395 2.38 -14.51 2.53
CA GLY A 395 2.41 -14.82 1.10
C GLY A 395 2.92 -16.23 0.80
N LEU A 396 3.61 -16.37 -0.34
CA LEU A 396 4.12 -17.65 -0.84
C LEU A 396 5.25 -18.21 0.03
N CYS A 397 5.14 -19.50 0.36
CA CYS A 397 6.08 -20.19 1.24
C CYS A 397 6.11 -21.70 0.97
N TYR A 398 7.12 -22.40 1.49
CA TYR A 398 7.18 -23.85 1.47
C TYR A 398 6.87 -24.40 2.86
N CYS A 399 5.88 -25.28 2.96
CA CYS A 399 5.38 -25.81 4.21
C CYS A 399 5.33 -27.35 4.22
N CYS A 400 5.60 -27.97 5.36
CA CYS A 400 5.44 -29.41 5.51
C CYS A 400 4.00 -29.74 5.94
N LEU A 401 3.25 -30.44 5.08
CA LEU A 401 1.87 -30.84 5.40
C LEU A 401 1.78 -31.93 6.48
N SER A 402 2.88 -32.67 6.70
CA SER A 402 2.97 -33.71 7.75
C SER A 402 3.48 -33.18 9.09
N CYS A 403 4.11 -32.00 9.11
CA CYS A 403 4.71 -31.40 10.29
C CYS A 403 4.23 -29.94 10.40
N GLU A 404 3.24 -29.71 11.26
CA GLU A 404 2.55 -28.42 11.42
C GLU A 404 3.46 -27.20 11.70
N SER A 405 4.73 -27.41 12.03
CA SER A 405 5.66 -26.35 12.49
C SER A 405 6.84 -26.07 11.56
N PHE A 406 6.93 -26.70 10.38
CA PHE A 406 8.03 -26.43 9.44
C PHE A 406 7.55 -25.60 8.25
N VAL A 407 7.98 -24.34 8.21
CA VAL A 407 7.67 -23.36 7.16
C VAL A 407 8.93 -22.59 6.78
N LEU A 408 9.13 -22.33 5.50
CA LEU A 408 10.20 -21.51 4.95
C LEU A 408 9.64 -20.45 4.01
N HIS A 409 10.16 -19.22 4.08
CA HIS A 409 9.93 -18.26 2.99
C HIS A 409 10.43 -18.86 1.67
N GLN A 410 9.73 -18.53 0.58
CA GLN A 410 10.11 -18.98 -0.77
C GLN A 410 11.56 -18.60 -1.11
N SER A 411 12.03 -17.43 -0.68
CA SER A 411 13.40 -16.95 -0.92
C SER A 411 14.50 -17.82 -0.28
N TYR A 412 14.18 -18.58 0.78
CA TYR A 412 15.16 -19.40 1.50
C TYR A 412 15.16 -20.88 1.10
N CYS A 413 14.25 -21.28 0.22
CA CYS A 413 14.04 -22.69 -0.11
C CYS A 413 15.17 -23.31 -0.95
N HIS A 414 15.85 -22.50 -1.78
CA HIS A 414 16.97 -22.95 -2.63
C HIS A 414 18.35 -22.73 -1.99
N THR A 415 18.41 -22.73 -0.66
CA THR A 415 19.68 -22.53 0.05
C THR A 415 20.70 -23.60 -0.35
N ALA A 416 21.85 -23.18 -0.90
CA ALA A 416 22.90 -24.08 -1.37
C ALA A 416 23.47 -24.95 -0.23
N THR A 417 23.79 -26.21 -0.53
CA THR A 417 24.41 -27.17 0.40
C THR A 417 25.83 -26.81 0.80
N GLU A 418 26.50 -25.95 0.02
CA GLU A 418 27.77 -25.30 0.36
C GLU A 418 27.78 -23.89 -0.22
N LEU A 419 28.16 -22.90 0.57
CA LEU A 419 28.13 -21.48 0.19
C LEU A 419 29.55 -20.90 0.17
N LYS A 420 30.07 -20.58 -1.02
CA LYS A 420 31.24 -19.72 -1.17
C LYS A 420 30.80 -18.26 -1.13
N HIS A 421 30.86 -17.66 0.06
CA HIS A 421 30.35 -16.30 0.26
C HIS A 421 31.45 -15.24 0.10
N PRO A 422 31.19 -14.08 -0.53
CA PRO A 422 32.16 -12.97 -0.62
C PRO A 422 32.70 -12.48 0.72
N PHE A 423 31.94 -12.68 1.81
CA PHE A 423 32.40 -12.33 3.17
C PHE A 423 33.39 -13.33 3.77
N HIS A 424 33.48 -14.52 3.20
CA HIS A 424 34.40 -15.56 3.62
C HIS A 424 34.90 -16.33 2.39
N PRO A 425 35.70 -15.69 1.52
CA PRO A 425 36.09 -16.27 0.24
C PRO A 425 37.10 -17.42 0.38
N GLN A 426 37.73 -17.54 1.55
CA GLN A 426 38.81 -18.50 1.78
C GLN A 426 38.31 -19.95 1.91
N HIS A 427 37.14 -20.15 2.52
CA HIS A 427 36.55 -21.48 2.73
C HIS A 427 35.05 -21.48 2.41
N PRO A 428 34.51 -22.57 1.86
CA PRO A 428 33.07 -22.73 1.73
C PRO A 428 32.41 -22.84 3.11
N LEU A 429 31.25 -22.20 3.28
CA LEU A 429 30.43 -22.30 4.48
C LEU A 429 29.47 -23.49 4.35
N THR A 430 29.38 -24.30 5.40
CA THR A 430 28.43 -25.41 5.48
C THR A 430 27.11 -24.92 6.10
N PRO A 431 25.95 -25.13 5.46
CA PRO A 431 24.66 -24.78 6.02
C PRO A 431 24.26 -25.78 7.11
N LEU A 432 23.67 -25.27 8.18
CA LEU A 432 23.11 -26.05 9.26
C LEU A 432 21.71 -25.54 9.59
N PRO A 433 20.76 -26.45 9.85
CA PRO A 433 19.41 -26.09 10.23
C PRO A 433 19.35 -25.45 11.63
N ARG A 434 20.35 -25.70 12.48
CA ARG A 434 20.51 -25.14 13.82
C ARG A 434 22.00 -25.04 14.19
N PRO A 435 22.39 -24.19 15.16
CA PRO A 435 23.77 -24.09 15.61
C PRO A 435 24.22 -25.38 16.30
N LEU A 436 25.47 -25.81 16.08
CA LEU A 436 26.00 -27.12 16.51
C LEU A 436 25.98 -27.35 18.03
N GLU A 437 26.11 -26.30 18.84
CA GLU A 437 26.35 -26.46 20.29
C GLU A 437 25.57 -25.48 21.20
N LYS A 438 25.04 -24.37 20.65
CA LYS A 438 24.38 -23.29 21.42
C LYS A 438 22.97 -23.04 20.92
N ARG A 439 22.07 -22.55 21.79
CA ARG A 439 20.71 -22.14 21.40
C ARG A 439 20.69 -20.97 20.41
N TYR A 440 21.81 -20.24 20.28
CA TYR A 440 21.97 -19.08 19.41
C TYR A 440 23.44 -18.90 19.03
N PHE A 441 23.68 -18.11 17.98
CA PHE A 441 25.02 -17.66 17.56
C PHE A 441 24.99 -16.15 17.25
N TYR A 442 26.17 -15.54 17.18
CA TYR A 442 26.32 -14.18 16.67
C TYR A 442 26.85 -14.26 15.24
N CYS A 443 26.16 -13.60 14.32
CA CYS A 443 26.58 -13.54 12.92
C CYS A 443 27.87 -12.72 12.80
N SER A 444 28.93 -13.29 12.23
CA SER A 444 30.23 -12.62 12.03
C SER A 444 30.15 -11.39 11.12
N ALA A 445 29.11 -11.27 10.28
CA ALA A 445 28.92 -10.13 9.38
C ALA A 445 28.12 -8.98 10.00
N CYS A 446 26.97 -9.24 10.61
CA CYS A 446 26.11 -8.18 11.18
C CYS A 446 26.19 -8.05 12.72
N ASN A 447 26.88 -8.99 13.38
CA ASN A 447 27.00 -9.11 14.84
C ASN A 447 25.66 -9.28 15.59
N ARG A 448 24.57 -9.61 14.88
CA ARG A 448 23.27 -9.88 15.49
C ARG A 448 23.19 -11.32 16.00
N LYS A 449 22.44 -11.49 17.09
CA LYS A 449 22.08 -12.79 17.64
C LYS A 449 21.05 -13.47 16.73
N SER A 450 21.32 -14.71 16.32
CA SER A 450 20.41 -15.52 15.50
C SER A 450 20.21 -16.93 16.09
N MET A 451 19.02 -17.48 15.86
CA MET A 451 18.61 -18.84 16.23
C MET A 451 18.12 -19.66 15.02
N GLY A 452 18.31 -19.09 13.82
CA GLY A 452 17.86 -19.64 12.54
C GLY A 452 18.89 -20.54 11.86
N PHE A 453 18.74 -20.68 10.54
CA PHE A 453 19.73 -21.37 9.73
C PHE A 453 21.07 -20.63 9.82
N THR A 454 22.14 -21.43 9.91
CA THR A 454 23.51 -20.95 10.11
C THR A 454 24.39 -21.49 9.00
N PHE A 455 25.24 -20.64 8.42
CA PHE A 455 26.31 -21.07 7.53
C PHE A 455 27.61 -20.92 8.30
N TYR A 456 28.30 -22.02 8.56
CA TYR A 456 29.47 -22.04 9.43
C TYR A 456 30.72 -22.56 8.73
N CYS A 457 31.87 -22.05 9.14
CA CYS A 457 33.18 -22.58 8.80
C CYS A 457 33.89 -23.01 10.09
N ALA A 458 34.15 -24.31 10.23
CA ALA A 458 34.83 -24.86 11.40
C ALA A 458 36.29 -24.38 11.51
N GLU A 459 36.96 -24.17 10.38
CA GLU A 459 38.38 -23.79 10.34
C GLU A 459 38.61 -22.35 10.83
N CYS A 460 37.67 -21.46 10.56
CA CYS A 460 37.78 -20.03 10.88
C CYS A 460 36.88 -19.58 12.03
N ASP A 461 36.12 -20.50 12.64
CA ASP A 461 35.07 -20.18 13.62
C ASP A 461 34.14 -19.04 13.15
N PHE A 462 33.77 -19.09 11.87
CA PHE A 462 32.98 -18.05 11.20
C PHE A 462 31.53 -18.48 11.06
N TYR A 463 30.59 -17.61 11.44
CA TYR A 463 29.15 -17.89 11.40
C TYR A 463 28.41 -16.82 10.61
N LEU A 464 27.53 -17.23 9.71
CA LEU A 464 26.68 -16.34 8.94
C LEU A 464 25.22 -16.73 9.15
N ASP A 465 24.36 -15.76 9.47
CA ASP A 465 22.92 -15.98 9.44
C ASP A 465 22.39 -15.97 8.01
N ILE A 466 21.19 -16.55 7.81
CA ILE A 466 20.61 -16.67 6.47
C ILE A 466 20.33 -15.36 5.76
N ARG A 467 20.11 -14.25 6.49
CA ARG A 467 19.95 -12.93 5.86
C ARG A 467 21.28 -12.45 5.31
N CYS A 468 22.34 -12.56 6.12
CA CYS A 468 23.70 -12.17 5.73
C CYS A 468 24.31 -13.10 4.67
N ALA A 469 23.88 -14.36 4.61
CA ALA A 469 24.28 -15.32 3.59
C ALA A 469 23.67 -15.02 2.21
N ASN A 470 22.54 -14.32 2.18
CA ASN A 470 21.91 -13.83 0.95
C ASN A 470 22.28 -12.37 0.64
N ALA A 471 23.07 -11.72 1.50
CA ALA A 471 23.50 -10.34 1.30
C ALA A 471 24.55 -10.28 0.19
N LYS A 472 24.24 -9.57 -0.90
CA LYS A 472 25.16 -9.38 -2.02
C LYS A 472 25.94 -8.07 -1.81
N PRO A 473 27.27 -8.09 -1.78
CA PRO A 473 28.06 -6.86 -1.85
C PRO A 473 27.93 -6.27 -3.24
N THR A 474 27.40 -5.05 -3.33
CA THR A 474 27.10 -4.37 -4.60
C THR A 474 27.70 -2.96 -4.68
N LEU A 475 28.06 -2.34 -3.55
CA LEU A 475 28.53 -0.96 -3.52
C LEU A 475 30.05 -0.86 -3.64
N ARG A 476 30.55 -0.37 -4.77
CA ARG A 476 31.97 0.00 -4.95
C ARG A 476 32.27 1.34 -4.30
N HIS A 477 33.23 1.38 -3.38
CA HIS A 477 33.59 2.60 -2.66
C HIS A 477 35.01 3.06 -3.00
N GLN A 478 35.23 4.34 -3.27
CA GLN A 478 36.55 4.85 -3.71
C GLN A 478 37.65 4.69 -2.65
N LEU A 479 37.29 4.64 -1.36
CA LEU A 479 38.23 4.44 -0.25
C LEU A 479 38.40 2.96 0.14
N HIS A 480 37.72 2.02 -0.53
CA HIS A 480 37.81 0.60 -0.19
C HIS A 480 37.76 -0.30 -1.42
N GLU A 481 38.74 -1.21 -1.53
CA GLU A 481 38.92 -2.05 -2.72
C GLU A 481 37.82 -3.08 -2.95
N HIS A 482 37.20 -3.59 -1.88
CA HIS A 482 36.11 -4.57 -1.99
C HIS A 482 34.73 -3.90 -2.05
N ASP A 483 33.81 -4.55 -2.76
CA ASP A 483 32.40 -4.16 -2.78
C ASP A 483 31.79 -4.29 -1.38
N LEU A 484 31.08 -3.26 -0.93
CA LEU A 484 30.39 -3.20 0.34
C LEU A 484 28.98 -3.78 0.20
N ALA A 485 28.54 -4.55 1.19
CA ALA A 485 27.18 -5.00 1.31
C ALA A 485 26.41 -4.15 2.32
N TYR A 486 25.13 -3.96 2.08
CA TYR A 486 24.23 -3.28 2.98
C TYR A 486 23.82 -4.21 4.14
N PHE A 487 23.79 -3.67 5.36
CA PHE A 487 23.33 -4.35 6.56
C PHE A 487 22.37 -3.48 7.35
N GLU A 488 21.18 -4.03 7.58
CA GLU A 488 20.19 -3.43 8.48
C GLU A 488 20.65 -3.62 9.95
N ARG A 489 20.80 -2.50 10.66
CA ARG A 489 21.07 -2.38 12.11
C ARG A 489 22.08 -3.40 12.64
N ALA A 490 23.34 -3.21 12.30
CA ALA A 490 24.42 -3.93 12.95
C ALA A 490 24.73 -3.31 14.32
N THR A 491 25.28 -4.09 15.24
CA THR A 491 25.59 -3.63 16.61
C THR A 491 27.06 -3.76 16.91
N SER A 492 27.59 -2.82 17.70
CA SER A 492 28.98 -2.84 18.17
C SER A 492 30.02 -2.76 17.05
N LEU A 493 29.72 -1.99 16.00
CA LEU A 493 30.64 -1.67 14.92
C LEU A 493 30.94 -0.18 14.92
N HIS A 494 32.05 0.21 14.30
CA HIS A 494 32.47 1.61 14.21
C HIS A 494 32.66 2.01 12.75
N CYS A 495 32.25 3.25 12.45
CA CYS A 495 32.39 3.82 11.12
C CYS A 495 33.85 4.21 10.88
N ASN A 496 34.41 3.76 9.76
CA ASN A 496 35.78 4.06 9.37
C ASN A 496 35.99 5.51 8.93
N ALA A 497 34.91 6.24 8.60
CA ALA A 497 34.98 7.65 8.22
C ALA A 497 34.84 8.60 9.41
N CYS A 498 33.79 8.43 10.23
CA CYS A 498 33.52 9.35 11.35
C CYS A 498 33.98 8.86 12.73
N GLY A 499 34.35 7.59 12.86
CA GLY A 499 34.79 6.97 14.12
C GLY A 499 33.67 6.64 15.12
N ASN A 500 32.45 7.13 14.90
CA ASN A 500 31.31 6.85 15.77
C ASN A 500 30.79 5.42 15.58
N SER A 501 30.06 4.92 16.58
CA SER A 501 29.41 3.61 16.51
C SER A 501 28.35 3.54 15.40
N CYS A 502 28.33 2.46 14.63
CA CYS A 502 27.28 2.11 13.68
C CYS A 502 26.22 1.25 14.39
N ASN A 503 25.35 1.88 15.19
CA ASN A 503 24.16 1.23 15.74
C ASN A 503 22.95 1.32 14.79
N THR A 504 23.17 1.87 13.60
CA THR A 504 22.23 2.09 12.51
C THR A 504 22.64 1.26 11.30
N ASP A 505 21.87 1.36 10.24
CA ASP A 505 22.15 0.72 8.96
C ASP A 505 23.49 1.18 8.38
N LEU A 506 24.21 0.25 7.76
CA LEU A 506 25.57 0.52 7.30
C LEU A 506 25.94 -0.26 6.05
N TYR A 507 26.95 0.24 5.34
CA TYR A 507 27.64 -0.48 4.29
C TYR A 507 28.92 -1.08 4.83
N ARG A 508 29.10 -2.39 4.64
CA ARG A 508 30.23 -3.12 5.19
C ARG A 508 30.87 -4.08 4.22
N CYS A 509 32.20 -4.07 4.24
CA CYS A 509 33.03 -5.20 3.85
C CYS A 509 33.36 -6.00 5.12
N ALA A 510 32.71 -7.14 5.30
CA ALA A 510 32.95 -8.00 6.46
C ALA A 510 34.40 -8.54 6.53
N PRO A 511 35.04 -8.97 5.41
CA PRO A 511 36.43 -9.41 5.41
C PRO A 511 37.42 -8.35 5.92
N CYS A 512 37.22 -7.09 5.52
CA CYS A 512 38.14 -6.01 5.87
C CYS A 512 37.73 -5.23 7.11
N ASN A 513 36.59 -5.57 7.72
CA ASN A 513 35.97 -4.79 8.79
C ASN A 513 35.87 -3.29 8.44
N PHE A 514 35.59 -2.99 7.18
CA PHE A 514 35.41 -1.62 6.70
C PHE A 514 33.92 -1.32 6.70
N ASN A 515 33.49 -0.40 7.56
CA ASN A 515 32.10 -0.05 7.81
C ASN A 515 31.92 1.45 7.58
N LEU A 516 30.87 1.83 6.87
CA LEU A 516 30.46 3.22 6.70
C LEU A 516 29.00 3.33 7.07
N HIS A 517 28.65 4.34 7.88
CA HIS A 517 27.25 4.74 7.98
C HIS A 517 26.74 5.12 6.60
N TYR A 518 25.43 4.98 6.41
CA TYR A 518 24.74 5.56 5.26
C TYR A 518 25.17 7.03 5.03
N ASP A 519 25.11 7.86 6.07
CA ASP A 519 25.48 9.29 6.03
C ASP A 519 26.99 9.56 5.88
N CYS A 520 27.82 8.55 6.11
CA CYS A 520 29.28 8.66 6.04
C CYS A 520 29.85 8.20 4.70
N LEU A 521 28.99 7.77 3.78
CA LEU A 521 29.37 7.60 2.38
C LEU A 521 29.47 8.98 1.72
N PRO A 522 30.60 9.33 1.09
CA PRO A 522 30.68 10.50 0.21
C PRO A 522 29.95 10.18 -1.10
N LEU A 523 28.62 10.09 -1.02
CA LEU A 523 27.78 9.91 -2.18
C LEU A 523 27.79 11.21 -2.99
N PRO A 524 27.98 11.16 -4.31
CA PRO A 524 27.84 12.34 -5.14
C PRO A 524 26.41 12.87 -4.96
N PRO A 525 26.23 14.14 -4.53
CA PRO A 525 24.91 14.69 -4.22
C PRO A 525 24.00 14.74 -5.45
N ILE A 526 24.60 14.68 -6.64
CA ILE A 526 23.93 14.68 -7.92
C ILE A 526 24.66 13.69 -8.83
N ILE A 527 23.94 12.76 -9.44
CA ILE A 527 24.45 11.86 -10.46
C ILE A 527 23.68 12.04 -11.77
N GLN A 528 24.33 11.81 -12.89
CA GLN A 528 23.70 11.73 -14.19
C GLN A 528 23.78 10.27 -14.64
N HIS A 529 22.65 9.58 -14.68
CA HIS A 529 22.60 8.14 -14.92
C HIS A 529 22.10 7.82 -16.32
N ASP A 530 23.04 7.48 -17.21
CA ASP A 530 22.81 7.39 -18.65
C ASP A 530 21.85 6.28 -19.13
N PHE A 531 21.48 5.31 -18.27
CA PHE A 531 20.71 4.13 -18.66
C PHE A 531 19.26 4.11 -18.15
N TYR A 532 19.05 4.33 -16.85
CA TYR A 532 17.72 4.33 -16.24
C TYR A 532 17.08 5.73 -16.19
N HIS A 533 17.88 6.81 -16.12
CA HIS A 533 17.34 8.17 -15.99
C HIS A 533 18.25 9.23 -16.65
N PRO A 534 18.32 9.27 -17.99
CA PRO A 534 19.31 10.08 -18.71
C PRO A 534 18.94 11.57 -18.87
N TYR A 535 17.67 11.92 -18.66
CA TYR A 535 17.13 13.24 -19.01
C TYR A 535 17.24 14.28 -17.90
N HIS A 536 17.17 13.86 -16.64
CA HIS A 536 17.49 14.74 -15.51
C HIS A 536 18.51 14.09 -14.59
N PRO A 537 19.39 14.89 -13.99
CA PRO A 537 20.26 14.41 -12.95
C PRO A 537 19.42 13.94 -11.76
N LEU A 538 19.81 12.81 -11.18
CA LEU A 538 19.24 12.29 -9.95
C LEU A 538 19.94 12.95 -8.78
N THR A 539 19.16 13.53 -7.88
CA THR A 539 19.66 14.13 -6.65
C THR A 539 19.61 13.08 -5.55
N LEU A 540 20.67 13.01 -4.76
CA LEU A 540 20.68 12.15 -3.58
C LEU A 540 19.70 12.74 -2.56
N CYS A 541 18.69 11.98 -2.22
CA CYS A 541 17.78 12.27 -1.13
C CYS A 541 18.15 11.38 0.05
N GLU A 542 18.32 11.95 1.24
CA GLU A 542 18.66 11.18 2.45
C GLU A 542 17.54 10.21 2.85
N LYS A 543 16.30 10.53 2.49
CA LYS A 543 15.10 9.71 2.63
C LYS A 543 14.09 10.11 1.55
N TYR A 544 13.27 9.19 1.08
CA TYR A 544 12.26 9.47 0.05
C TYR A 544 11.12 8.44 0.11
N VAL A 545 9.91 8.93 0.34
CA VAL A 545 8.66 8.17 0.44
C VAL A 545 7.80 8.53 -0.77
N ASP A 546 7.40 7.54 -1.58
CA ASP A 546 6.42 7.73 -2.64
C ASP A 546 5.05 8.12 -2.05
N GLU A 547 4.30 8.99 -2.73
CA GLU A 547 2.99 9.47 -2.28
C GLU A 547 1.89 8.38 -2.29
N ARG A 548 2.16 7.20 -2.86
CA ARG A 548 1.26 6.03 -2.87
C ARG A 548 1.72 5.04 -1.79
N LEU A 549 0.81 4.67 -0.89
CA LEU A 549 1.08 4.09 0.44
C LEU A 549 1.29 2.57 0.44
N ASP A 550 1.25 1.92 -0.72
CA ASP A 550 1.01 0.49 -0.81
C ASP A 550 2.25 -0.33 -1.12
N GLU A 551 3.29 0.22 -1.77
CA GLU A 551 4.62 -0.40 -1.81
C GLU A 551 5.66 0.61 -2.35
N GLN A 552 6.76 0.74 -1.65
CA GLN A 552 7.82 1.69 -1.97
C GLN A 552 8.81 0.96 -2.86
N TYR A 553 8.81 1.20 -4.17
CA TYR A 553 9.61 0.41 -5.12
C TYR A 553 10.76 1.20 -5.72
N CYS A 554 11.81 0.48 -6.11
CA CYS A 554 12.92 1.06 -6.84
C CYS A 554 12.62 1.03 -8.33
N ASP A 555 12.56 2.19 -8.98
CA ASP A 555 12.27 2.33 -10.41
C ASP A 555 13.34 1.73 -11.34
N ALA A 556 14.47 1.28 -10.78
CA ALA A 556 15.56 0.66 -11.52
C ALA A 556 15.59 -0.87 -11.39
N CYS A 557 15.08 -1.45 -10.29
CA CYS A 557 15.14 -2.90 -10.05
C CYS A 557 13.82 -3.54 -9.64
N GLU A 558 12.75 -2.75 -9.49
CA GLU A 558 11.39 -3.20 -9.14
C GLU A 558 11.31 -3.98 -7.81
N GLU A 559 12.32 -3.84 -6.94
CA GLU A 559 12.33 -4.40 -5.58
C GLU A 559 11.89 -3.35 -4.55
N THR A 560 11.32 -3.80 -3.44
CA THR A 560 10.86 -2.93 -2.35
C THR A 560 12.02 -2.17 -1.70
N ARG A 561 11.94 -0.85 -1.75
CA ARG A 561 12.76 0.12 -1.03
C ARG A 561 12.28 0.26 0.41
N ASN A 562 13.22 0.51 1.31
CA ASN A 562 12.90 1.04 2.62
C ASN A 562 12.87 2.59 2.53
N PRO A 563 11.78 3.26 2.91
CA PRO A 563 11.66 4.72 2.79
C PRO A 563 12.56 5.52 3.73
N ASP A 564 13.04 4.89 4.81
CA ASP A 564 14.04 5.45 5.72
C ASP A 564 15.46 5.38 5.14
N HIS A 565 15.66 4.73 3.99
CA HIS A 565 16.92 4.73 3.26
C HIS A 565 16.91 5.84 2.22
N GLY A 566 18.06 6.47 2.03
CA GLY A 566 18.16 7.45 0.97
C GLY A 566 18.33 6.80 -0.40
N VAL A 567 17.97 7.59 -1.40
CA VAL A 567 17.79 7.18 -2.79
C VAL A 567 18.33 8.25 -3.70
N TYR A 568 18.52 7.88 -4.96
CA TYR A 568 18.66 8.86 -6.01
C TYR A 568 17.29 9.13 -6.61
N PHE A 569 16.85 10.38 -6.46
CA PHE A 569 15.51 10.82 -6.82
C PHE A 569 15.54 11.92 -7.89
N CYS A 570 14.62 11.85 -8.85
CA CYS A 570 14.30 12.93 -9.75
C CYS A 570 12.89 13.46 -9.46
N GLU A 571 12.81 14.67 -8.91
CA GLU A 571 11.56 15.36 -8.63
C GLU A 571 10.69 15.61 -9.87
N PRO A 572 11.23 16.08 -11.02
CA PRO A 572 10.45 16.22 -12.25
C PRO A 572 9.83 14.93 -12.82
N CYS A 573 10.39 13.77 -12.50
CA CYS A 573 10.02 12.49 -13.11
C CYS A 573 9.45 11.48 -12.12
N CYS A 574 9.38 11.85 -10.84
CA CYS A 574 9.06 10.95 -9.72
C CYS A 574 9.87 9.63 -9.77
N PHE A 575 11.14 9.70 -10.21
CA PHE A 575 11.98 8.51 -10.37
C PHE A 575 12.83 8.34 -9.11
N ALA A 576 12.63 7.28 -8.34
CA ALA A 576 13.33 6.90 -7.14
C ALA A 576 14.02 5.54 -7.28
N ALA A 577 15.35 5.55 -7.18
CA ALA A 577 16.14 4.33 -7.26
C ALA A 577 16.99 4.10 -6.01
N HIS A 578 17.13 2.83 -5.62
CA HIS A 578 18.19 2.40 -4.73
C HIS A 578 19.52 2.97 -5.21
N ILE A 579 20.32 3.49 -4.29
CA ILE A 579 21.65 4.03 -4.60
C ILE A 579 22.53 3.03 -5.36
N ALA A 580 22.43 1.74 -5.01
CA ALA A 580 23.16 0.67 -5.67
C ALA A 580 22.73 0.42 -7.13
N CYS A 581 21.52 0.82 -7.54
CA CYS A 581 20.98 0.58 -8.88
C CYS A 581 21.42 1.61 -9.93
N VAL A 582 21.88 2.79 -9.50
CA VAL A 582 22.17 3.92 -10.40
C VAL A 582 23.59 4.48 -10.25
N ILE A 583 24.44 3.87 -9.40
CA ILE A 583 25.88 4.14 -9.42
C ILE A 583 26.54 3.30 -10.54
N PRO A 584 27.38 3.87 -11.43
CA PRO A 584 27.80 3.21 -12.68
C PRO A 584 28.57 1.88 -12.52
N VAL A 585 28.18 0.88 -13.32
CA VAL A 585 28.90 -0.39 -13.59
C VAL A 585 29.45 -0.36 -15.03
N ALA A 586 30.68 -0.81 -15.28
CA ALA A 586 31.25 -1.02 -16.65
C ALA A 586 31.21 -2.54 -16.98
N GLU A 587 30.78 -3.09 -18.13
CA GLU A 587 31.07 -2.87 -19.59
C GLU A 587 29.95 -3.49 -20.53
N PRO A 588 30.00 -3.43 -21.90
CA PRO A 588 28.81 -3.17 -22.77
C PRO A 588 28.15 -4.32 -23.57
N GLU A 589 28.58 -5.58 -23.51
CA GLU A 589 28.04 -6.64 -24.41
C GLU A 589 26.58 -7.04 -24.11
N GLY A 590 26.17 -6.97 -22.85
CA GLY A 590 24.76 -7.15 -22.46
C GLY A 590 23.84 -6.04 -22.98
N ARG A 591 24.38 -4.85 -23.26
CA ARG A 591 23.59 -3.66 -23.64
C ARG A 591 22.98 -3.79 -25.04
N LYS A 592 23.69 -4.41 -26.00
CA LYS A 592 23.16 -4.69 -27.35
C LYS A 592 21.97 -5.67 -27.34
N ALA A 593 22.03 -6.70 -26.49
CA ALA A 593 20.95 -7.67 -26.35
C ALA A 593 19.69 -7.02 -25.74
N ILE A 594 19.89 -6.14 -24.75
CA ILE A 594 18.81 -5.39 -24.11
C ILE A 594 18.18 -4.36 -25.07
N GLU A 595 19.00 -3.60 -25.82
CA GLU A 595 18.51 -2.60 -26.77
C GLU A 595 17.72 -3.23 -27.94
N ASN A 596 18.16 -4.37 -28.46
CA ASN A 596 17.41 -5.12 -29.48
C ASN A 596 16.07 -5.68 -28.94
N THR A 597 16.04 -6.07 -27.67
CA THR A 597 14.79 -6.55 -27.03
C THR A 597 13.81 -5.40 -26.82
N LYS A 598 14.31 -4.21 -26.42
CA LYS A 598 13.52 -2.98 -26.27
C LYS A 598 12.93 -2.49 -27.61
N LEU A 599 13.69 -2.57 -28.71
CA LEU A 599 13.19 -2.28 -30.07
C LEU A 599 12.01 -3.18 -30.46
N ASN A 600 12.09 -4.49 -30.17
CA ASN A 600 11.00 -5.43 -30.46
C ASN A 600 9.74 -5.18 -29.62
N ILE A 601 9.87 -4.64 -28.41
CA ILE A 601 8.74 -4.29 -27.54
C ILE A 601 8.04 -3.03 -28.06
N LEU A 602 8.82 -1.98 -28.39
CA LEU A 602 8.28 -0.73 -28.95
C LEU A 602 7.57 -0.95 -30.30
N ASP A 603 8.07 -1.84 -31.15
CA ASP A 603 7.40 -2.19 -32.42
C ASP A 603 6.04 -2.90 -32.18
N LYS A 604 5.93 -3.72 -31.12
CA LYS A 604 4.66 -4.36 -30.72
C LYS A 604 3.66 -3.35 -30.14
N GLU A 605 4.12 -2.37 -29.37
CA GLU A 605 3.29 -1.30 -28.81
C GLU A 605 2.71 -0.40 -29.91
N ILE A 606 3.52 -0.03 -30.91
CA ILE A 606 3.03 0.72 -32.08
C ILE A 606 1.97 -0.09 -32.84
N ALA A 607 2.15 -1.40 -32.99
CA ALA A 607 1.17 -2.26 -33.65
C ALA A 607 -0.15 -2.32 -32.85
N SER A 608 -0.08 -2.40 -31.52
CA SER A 608 -1.23 -2.39 -30.62
C SER A 608 -2.02 -1.07 -30.68
N LEU A 609 -1.32 0.07 -30.62
CA LEU A 609 -1.93 1.41 -30.69
C LEU A 609 -2.58 1.66 -32.06
N LYS A 610 -1.95 1.22 -33.15
CA LYS A 610 -2.57 1.30 -34.49
C LYS A 610 -3.86 0.50 -34.58
N ALA A 611 -3.89 -0.70 -33.99
CA ALA A 611 -5.11 -1.51 -33.94
C ALA A 611 -6.21 -0.84 -33.10
N GLU A 612 -5.85 -0.12 -32.04
CA GLU A 612 -6.79 0.66 -31.23
C GLU A 612 -7.38 1.86 -31.98
N ILE A 613 -6.56 2.61 -32.72
CA ILE A 613 -7.04 3.69 -33.61
C ILE A 613 -8.02 3.13 -34.64
N GLU A 614 -7.68 2.00 -35.27
CA GLU A 614 -8.55 1.38 -36.29
C GLU A 614 -9.89 0.94 -35.69
N ARG A 615 -9.90 0.35 -34.48
CA ARG A 615 -11.13 0.02 -33.74
C ARG A 615 -11.99 1.25 -33.46
N ARG A 616 -11.39 2.35 -33.00
CA ARG A 616 -12.11 3.59 -32.67
C ARG A 616 -12.62 4.30 -33.93
N ALA A 617 -11.86 4.29 -35.02
CA ALA A 617 -12.29 4.84 -36.30
C ALA A 617 -13.52 4.10 -36.85
N ILE A 618 -13.55 2.77 -36.74
CA ILE A 618 -14.74 1.97 -37.10
C ILE A 618 -15.95 2.34 -36.23
N LYS A 619 -15.74 2.56 -34.92
CA LYS A 619 -16.80 3.02 -33.99
C LYS A 619 -17.34 4.41 -34.38
N LEU A 620 -16.46 5.34 -34.76
CA LEU A 620 -16.83 6.69 -35.21
C LEU A 620 -17.65 6.64 -36.51
N GLU A 621 -17.21 5.87 -37.50
CA GLU A 621 -17.94 5.71 -38.77
C GLU A 621 -19.35 5.13 -38.58
N ARG A 622 -19.52 4.20 -37.65
CA ARG A 622 -20.84 3.62 -37.31
C ARG A 622 -21.78 4.70 -36.76
N LEU A 623 -21.31 5.47 -35.77
CA LEU A 623 -22.11 6.52 -35.13
C LEU A 623 -22.50 7.64 -36.11
N LEU A 624 -21.63 7.98 -37.07
CA LEU A 624 -21.93 8.94 -38.13
C LEU A 624 -22.99 8.44 -39.13
N ARG A 625 -23.07 7.13 -39.40
CA ARG A 625 -24.13 6.56 -40.24
C ARG A 625 -25.48 6.56 -39.51
N GLU A 626 -25.47 6.23 -38.22
CA GLU A 626 -26.66 6.22 -37.36
C GLU A 626 -27.28 7.62 -37.19
N SER A 627 -26.48 8.69 -37.24
CA SER A 627 -26.99 10.07 -37.25
C SER A 627 -27.56 10.47 -38.63
N ALA A 628 -26.89 10.11 -39.73
CA ALA A 628 -27.36 10.38 -41.09
C ALA A 628 -28.69 9.68 -41.43
N ASP A 629 -28.90 8.45 -40.96
CA ASP A 629 -30.15 7.71 -41.17
C ASP A 629 -31.34 8.35 -40.43
N LYS A 630 -31.11 9.03 -39.29
CA LYS A 630 -32.16 9.76 -38.56
C LYS A 630 -32.54 11.07 -39.23
N ASP A 631 -31.56 11.81 -39.74
CA ASP A 631 -31.80 13.05 -40.51
C ASP A 631 -32.60 12.78 -41.79
N SER A 632 -32.39 11.63 -42.43
CA SER A 632 -33.17 11.21 -43.60
C SER A 632 -34.64 10.91 -43.24
N ARG A 633 -34.90 10.21 -42.12
CA ARG A 633 -36.25 9.92 -41.61
C ARG A 633 -37.00 11.17 -41.14
N PHE A 634 -36.30 12.16 -40.61
CA PHE A 634 -36.88 13.46 -40.24
C PHE A 634 -37.24 14.31 -41.46
N LYS A 635 -36.43 14.28 -42.53
CA LYS A 635 -36.72 14.99 -43.79
C LYS A 635 -37.92 14.41 -44.54
N ASP A 636 -38.06 13.08 -44.58
CA ASP A 636 -39.22 12.42 -45.20
C ASP A 636 -40.54 12.73 -44.46
N GLN A 637 -40.49 13.02 -43.15
CA GLN A 637 -41.66 13.41 -42.35
C GLN A 637 -42.09 14.88 -42.54
N PHE A 638 -41.18 15.76 -43.01
CA PHE A 638 -41.49 17.17 -43.25
C PHE A 638 -42.17 17.44 -44.59
N GLU A 639 -42.02 16.56 -45.59
CA GLU A 639 -42.76 16.66 -46.85
C GLU A 639 -44.23 16.22 -46.71
N GLU A 640 -44.58 15.47 -45.65
CA GLU A 640 -45.96 15.12 -45.25
C GLU A 640 -46.56 16.08 -44.20
N GLY A 641 -46.34 17.40 -44.33
CA GLY A 641 -47.28 18.43 -43.87
C GLY A 641 -47.76 18.44 -42.41
N SER A 642 -46.98 17.97 -41.43
CA SER A 642 -47.32 18.07 -40.00
C SER A 642 -46.26 18.85 -39.23
N VAL A 643 -46.62 20.02 -38.71
CA VAL A 643 -45.76 20.82 -37.82
C VAL A 643 -45.86 20.24 -36.41
N HIS A 644 -44.82 19.55 -35.93
CA HIS A 644 -44.69 19.16 -34.53
C HIS A 644 -43.62 20.01 -33.82
N GLU A 645 -43.96 20.50 -32.63
CA GLU A 645 -43.01 21.06 -31.67
C GLU A 645 -41.99 19.98 -31.28
N THR A 646 -40.72 20.18 -31.66
CA THR A 646 -39.61 19.33 -31.21
C THR A 646 -39.50 19.42 -29.69
N SER A 647 -39.57 18.26 -29.04
CA SER A 647 -39.56 18.17 -27.58
C SER A 647 -38.16 18.52 -27.03
N LYS A 648 -38.11 19.19 -25.88
CA LYS A 648 -36.86 19.63 -25.22
C LYS A 648 -35.89 18.46 -24.98
N THR A 649 -36.43 17.26 -24.79
CA THR A 649 -35.73 15.99 -24.63
C THR A 649 -35.04 15.46 -25.89
N GLU A 650 -35.55 15.76 -27.09
CA GLU A 650 -34.93 15.36 -28.37
C GLU A 650 -33.72 16.24 -28.70
N ILE A 651 -33.77 17.52 -28.35
CA ILE A 651 -32.64 18.45 -28.52
C ILE A 651 -31.50 18.10 -27.55
N GLU A 652 -31.82 17.79 -26.29
CA GLU A 652 -30.84 17.35 -25.28
C GLU A 652 -30.18 16.00 -25.65
N THR A 653 -30.90 15.11 -26.33
CA THR A 653 -30.36 13.80 -26.80
C THR A 653 -29.52 13.91 -28.08
N GLU A 654 -29.72 14.93 -28.92
CA GLU A 654 -28.81 15.22 -30.04
C GLU A 654 -27.55 15.96 -29.59
N GLU A 655 -27.67 16.91 -28.66
CA GLU A 655 -26.51 17.63 -28.12
C GLU A 655 -25.54 16.68 -27.42
N THR A 656 -26.05 15.73 -26.61
CA THR A 656 -25.23 14.70 -25.97
C THR A 656 -24.48 13.82 -26.99
N LYS A 657 -25.13 13.38 -28.07
CA LYS A 657 -24.50 12.58 -29.13
C LYS A 657 -23.47 13.35 -29.95
N LEU A 658 -23.73 14.63 -30.23
CA LEU A 658 -22.76 15.50 -30.89
C LEU A 658 -21.51 15.72 -30.01
N THR A 659 -21.71 15.71 -28.69
CA THR A 659 -20.64 15.81 -27.70
C THR A 659 -19.82 14.52 -27.65
N GLU A 660 -20.47 13.35 -27.70
CA GLU A 660 -19.80 12.04 -27.79
C GLU A 660 -19.00 11.86 -29.09
N LEU A 661 -19.53 12.29 -30.24
CA LEU A 661 -18.81 12.24 -31.52
C LEU A 661 -17.54 13.11 -31.51
N LYS A 662 -17.63 14.33 -30.98
CA LYS A 662 -16.46 15.21 -30.83
C LYS A 662 -15.43 14.62 -29.89
N LYS A 663 -15.89 14.06 -28.77
CA LYS A 663 -15.01 13.39 -27.80
C LYS A 663 -14.28 12.19 -28.43
N LEU A 664 -14.97 11.37 -29.22
CA LEU A 664 -14.36 10.20 -29.86
C LEU A 664 -13.34 10.58 -30.97
N ASP A 665 -13.61 11.65 -31.72
CA ASP A 665 -12.69 12.20 -32.73
C ASP A 665 -11.43 12.83 -32.09
N GLU A 666 -11.62 13.56 -30.98
CA GLU A 666 -10.52 14.07 -30.15
C GLU A 666 -9.69 12.94 -29.55
N GLU A 667 -10.33 11.87 -29.08
CA GLU A 667 -9.66 10.66 -28.57
C GLU A 667 -8.84 9.95 -29.67
N ILE A 668 -9.35 9.81 -30.90
CA ILE A 668 -8.59 9.23 -32.03
C ILE A 668 -7.38 10.12 -32.38
N ALA A 669 -7.58 11.43 -32.50
CA ALA A 669 -6.51 12.39 -32.79
C ALA A 669 -5.44 12.41 -31.68
N SER A 670 -5.83 12.20 -30.42
CA SER A 670 -4.92 12.12 -29.29
C SER A 670 -4.01 10.89 -29.32
N LEU A 671 -4.37 9.82 -30.03
CA LEU A 671 -3.58 8.59 -30.16
C LEU A 671 -2.50 8.66 -31.25
N ASP A 672 -2.58 9.62 -32.17
CA ASP A 672 -1.55 9.85 -33.19
C ASP A 672 -0.24 10.43 -32.60
N ALA A 673 -0.35 11.26 -31.55
CA ALA A 673 0.81 11.86 -30.89
C ALA A 673 1.70 10.82 -30.18
N PRO A 674 1.17 9.85 -29.41
CA PRO A 674 1.92 8.70 -28.89
C PRO A 674 2.61 7.87 -29.98
N ILE A 675 1.93 7.56 -31.09
CA ILE A 675 2.52 6.78 -32.19
C ILE A 675 3.68 7.53 -32.84
N LYS A 676 3.55 8.84 -33.03
CA LYS A 676 4.62 9.68 -33.56
C LYS A 676 5.83 9.70 -32.62
N GLN A 677 5.60 9.85 -31.32
CA GLN A 677 6.64 9.83 -30.29
C GLN A 677 7.37 8.47 -30.25
N LEU A 678 6.64 7.36 -30.31
CA LEU A 678 7.23 6.02 -30.32
C LEU A 678 8.09 5.77 -31.58
N LYS A 679 7.66 6.25 -32.76
CA LYS A 679 8.46 6.16 -33.99
C LYS A 679 9.75 6.99 -33.91
N GLU A 680 9.70 8.18 -33.32
CA GLU A 680 10.89 9.01 -33.10
C GLU A 680 11.85 8.37 -32.09
N ASN A 681 11.33 7.72 -31.04
CA ASN A 681 12.13 6.97 -30.08
C ASN A 681 12.84 5.77 -30.72
N ILE A 682 12.16 5.02 -31.59
CA ILE A 682 12.74 3.90 -32.35
C ILE A 682 13.88 4.38 -33.26
N GLU A 683 13.69 5.50 -33.96
CA GLU A 683 14.70 6.06 -34.86
C GLU A 683 15.94 6.55 -34.08
N ALA A 684 15.74 7.21 -32.93
CA ALA A 684 16.84 7.62 -32.05
C ALA A 684 17.62 6.41 -31.50
N MET A 685 16.93 5.32 -31.14
CA MET A 685 17.58 4.09 -30.68
C MET A 685 18.38 3.39 -31.80
N LYS A 686 17.89 3.39 -33.03
CA LYS A 686 18.63 2.87 -34.20
C LYS A 686 19.90 3.68 -34.48
N GLN A 687 19.82 5.01 -34.38
CA GLN A 687 20.99 5.89 -34.54
C GLN A 687 22.03 5.69 -33.42
N ASN A 688 21.58 5.42 -32.19
CA ASN A 688 22.47 5.09 -31.08
C ASN A 688 23.20 3.74 -31.29
N LEU A 689 22.49 2.71 -31.78
CA LEU A 689 23.08 1.43 -32.14
C LEU A 689 24.12 1.56 -33.26
N GLU A 690 23.82 2.32 -34.33
CA GLU A 690 24.78 2.60 -35.40
C GLU A 690 25.99 3.42 -34.90
N ALA A 691 25.80 4.37 -33.98
CA ALA A 691 26.89 5.12 -33.37
C ALA A 691 27.79 4.22 -32.50
N LEU A 692 27.21 3.26 -31.78
CA LEU A 692 27.91 2.23 -31.01
C LEU A 692 28.75 1.31 -31.90
N GLU A 693 28.20 0.88 -33.05
CA GLU A 693 28.93 0.07 -34.03
C GLU A 693 30.08 0.84 -34.68
N ASN A 694 29.86 2.11 -35.05
CA ASN A 694 30.90 2.99 -35.59
C ASN A 694 32.01 3.28 -34.58
N LYS A 695 31.68 3.40 -33.29
CA LYS A 695 32.64 3.56 -32.19
C LYS A 695 33.47 2.29 -31.97
N GLN A 696 32.88 1.10 -32.11
CA GLN A 696 33.62 -0.18 -32.13
C GLN A 696 34.57 -0.30 -33.32
N LEU A 697 34.13 0.04 -34.53
CA LEU A 697 34.97 0.07 -35.74
C LEU A 697 36.14 1.06 -35.61
N GLY A 698 35.92 2.21 -34.97
CA GLY A 698 36.96 3.20 -34.65
C GLY A 698 37.99 2.71 -33.63
N LEU A 699 37.55 1.97 -32.61
CA LEU A 699 38.43 1.36 -31.61
C LEU A 699 39.25 0.20 -32.18
N MET A 700 38.67 -0.61 -33.08
CA MET A 700 39.38 -1.67 -33.79
C MET A 700 40.44 -1.12 -34.76
N ARG A 701 40.16 0.01 -35.46
CA ARG A 701 41.15 0.70 -36.30
C ARG A 701 42.30 1.31 -35.50
N LYS A 702 42.03 1.86 -34.30
CA LYS A 702 43.09 2.36 -33.40
C LYS A 702 43.97 1.25 -32.83
N ARG A 703 43.42 0.05 -32.60
CA ARG A 703 44.21 -1.12 -32.18
C ARG A 703 45.11 -1.68 -33.30
N GLY A 704 44.68 -1.62 -34.56
CA GLY A 704 45.52 -2.03 -35.70
C GLY A 704 46.68 -1.09 -36.04
N SER A 705 46.63 0.17 -35.61
CA SER A 705 47.69 1.19 -35.81
C SER A 705 48.81 1.12 -34.76
N MET A 706 48.65 0.36 -33.68
CA MET A 706 49.67 0.16 -32.65
C MET A 706 50.51 -1.12 -32.86
N THR A 707 50.27 -1.85 -33.95
CA THR A 707 50.97 -3.10 -34.29
C THR A 707 51.71 -3.03 -35.63
N SER A 708 52.06 -1.84 -36.13
CA SER A 708 52.89 -1.63 -37.32
C SER A 708 54.17 -0.87 -37.00
#